data_AF-A0A813K001-F1
#
_entry.id   AF-A0A813K001-F1
#
_cell.length_a   1.000
_cell.length_b   1.000
_cell.length_c   1.000
_cell.angle_alpha   90.00
_cell.angle_beta   90.00
_cell.angle_gamma   90.00
#
_symmetry.space_group_name_H-M   'P 1'
#
loop_
_entity.id
_entity.type
_entity.pdbx_description
1 polymer ?
#
loop_
_entity_poly.entity_id
_entity_poly.type
_entity_poly.pdbx_seq_one_letter_code
_entity_poly.pdbx_strand_id
1 'polypeptide(L)'
;ILQIDDHIVIAIVPSASLPRSPSLSTRDRQIMSRAAAAYKKVNLRENISKKITEESLATVLGGTLDGQSGLISAPPLKVLVLCHLTLRLIHCRACTRALLSTILGCWVYVIMFRRPFLCLLSAVFHEGDGLDRSEIFQLSAAARSELLYLILLAPVIVTDLRAEPLERLFATDASPWAAGIVSTGLGSAAILELSRVADHRGFYTRIDSAVGSYLSEVGARSSETQALLNEMLSIPRPLSEGVLWDVCEVFKGEGHFSKMHEERGLRVHPGFEILIDPELGDIMLDSTAWAIMGLILRRVVLVWLFAPPCITFGTLRRPRLRSKEQPGGFDPNCPITRRGNRFAFRTAIFMNLIGFCNQYAYAEQPRGSVMYKLWTFLQLLQHPASRFDIYNFPFCGHGSPFEKFSSWMSNVPGMEVMRDVCRCPFKGKHLRVESSFTQEALDLFCQRCDPSPLEVYGRAPARGESLARFSGSYPLAAMRKIAAISEAALAGLTVDDDRRPAFVPPKWIVELAAGLDYRVDFAQAFDSVRGADVFPKNTSARASFDLTPVARLAPKTAGSRLALFSAFERWCAAELDAPVAVLARSGLVLSTALIAYGRHLFYSEKPLYIFTETLNGIVDRYRHLKVYFAECWSLISRWEDAEPTERKMVLPEPVIRAIVALSLSWGWPRFAAAILLGFHGLLVSRSCCR
;
A
#
# COMPACT_ATOMS: atom_id res chain seq x y z
N ILE A 1 -18.37 -43.12 -28.50
CA ILE A 1 -19.74 -42.59 -28.69
C ILE A 1 -19.71 -41.14 -28.23
N LEU A 2 -20.11 -40.20 -29.09
CA LEU A 2 -20.13 -38.77 -28.76
C LEU A 2 -21.38 -38.45 -27.94
N GLN A 3 -21.20 -37.82 -26.79
CA GLN A 3 -22.25 -37.54 -25.81
C GLN A 3 -22.13 -36.09 -25.37
N ILE A 4 -23.25 -35.38 -25.29
CA ILE A 4 -23.28 -33.97 -24.86
C ILE A 4 -23.55 -33.93 -23.36
N ASP A 5 -22.65 -33.28 -22.60
CA ASP A 5 -22.69 -33.18 -21.13
C ASP A 5 -22.70 -31.71 -20.63
N ASP A 6 -22.42 -30.74 -21.51
CA ASP A 6 -22.15 -29.34 -21.14
C ASP A 6 -23.30 -28.36 -21.47
N HIS A 7 -24.50 -28.86 -21.78
CA HIS A 7 -25.64 -28.00 -22.13
C HIS A 7 -26.43 -27.58 -20.88
N ILE A 8 -26.34 -26.31 -20.50
CA ILE A 8 -27.01 -25.75 -19.33
C ILE A 8 -27.96 -24.64 -19.75
N VAL A 9 -29.14 -24.61 -19.11
CA VAL A 9 -30.09 -23.52 -19.23
C VAL A 9 -30.54 -23.11 -17.83
N ILE A 10 -30.40 -21.82 -17.51
CA ILE A 10 -30.81 -21.23 -16.24
C ILE A 10 -31.97 -20.26 -16.54
N ALA A 11 -33.03 -20.31 -15.73
CA ALA A 11 -34.16 -19.40 -15.84
C ALA A 11 -34.41 -18.69 -14.50
N ILE A 12 -34.57 -17.37 -14.57
CA ILE A 12 -35.03 -16.55 -13.45
C ILE A 12 -36.55 -16.72 -13.36
N VAL A 13 -37.06 -17.09 -12.19
CA VAL A 13 -38.49 -17.25 -11.93
C VAL A 13 -38.88 -16.55 -10.62
N PRO A 14 -40.12 -16.02 -10.50
CA PRO A 14 -40.60 -15.46 -9.25
C PRO A 14 -40.61 -16.51 -8.14
N SER A 15 -40.19 -16.16 -6.92
CA SER A 15 -40.15 -17.11 -5.78
C SER A 15 -41.51 -17.74 -5.48
N ALA A 16 -42.61 -17.01 -5.74
CA ALA A 16 -43.99 -17.49 -5.57
C ALA A 16 -44.37 -18.63 -6.54
N SER A 17 -43.55 -18.91 -7.56
CA SER A 17 -43.75 -20.00 -8.51
C SER A 17 -43.06 -21.31 -8.10
N LEU A 18 -42.48 -21.38 -6.89
CA LEU A 18 -41.87 -22.57 -6.32
C LEU A 18 -42.80 -23.23 -5.28
N PRO A 19 -43.01 -24.57 -5.32
CA PRO A 19 -42.50 -25.52 -6.31
C PRO A 19 -43.22 -25.41 -7.67
N ARG A 20 -42.47 -25.53 -8.77
CA ARG A 20 -42.99 -25.34 -10.13
C ARG A 20 -44.03 -26.42 -10.46
N SER A 21 -45.22 -26.00 -10.89
CA SER A 21 -46.22 -26.94 -11.42
C SER A 21 -45.76 -27.50 -12.79
N PRO A 22 -45.91 -28.80 -13.07
CA PRO A 22 -45.49 -29.41 -14.33
C PRO A 22 -46.14 -28.79 -15.58
N SER A 23 -47.24 -28.04 -15.43
CA SER A 23 -47.93 -27.33 -16.51
C SER A 23 -47.29 -26.00 -16.95
N LEU A 24 -46.34 -25.44 -16.20
CA LEU A 24 -45.69 -24.16 -16.55
C LEU A 24 -44.64 -24.35 -17.65
N SER A 25 -44.97 -24.00 -18.89
CA SER A 25 -44.01 -23.99 -20.01
C SER A 25 -43.04 -22.80 -19.90
N THR A 26 -41.95 -22.98 -19.18
CA THR A 26 -40.88 -21.99 -19.04
C THR A 26 -39.86 -22.06 -20.19
N ARG A 27 -39.18 -20.95 -20.47
CA ARG A 27 -38.23 -20.83 -21.61
C ARG A 27 -37.09 -21.86 -21.54
N ASP A 28 -36.62 -22.19 -20.36
CA ASP A 28 -35.63 -23.26 -20.11
C ASP A 28 -36.12 -24.64 -20.56
N ARG A 29 -37.36 -25.02 -20.24
CA ARG A 29 -37.97 -26.29 -20.69
C ARG A 29 -38.06 -26.36 -22.21
N GLN A 30 -38.44 -25.25 -22.86
CA GLN A 30 -38.54 -25.20 -24.32
C GLN A 30 -37.16 -25.35 -24.99
N ILE A 31 -36.13 -24.68 -24.47
CA ILE A 31 -34.75 -24.81 -24.98
C ILE A 31 -34.25 -26.24 -24.82
N MET A 32 -34.39 -26.83 -23.62
CA MET A 32 -33.97 -28.20 -23.34
C MET A 32 -34.71 -29.24 -24.21
N SER A 33 -36.02 -29.07 -24.42
CA SER A 33 -36.81 -29.94 -25.30
C SER A 33 -36.36 -29.87 -26.76
N ARG A 34 -36.09 -28.65 -27.26
CA ARG A 34 -35.57 -28.45 -28.62
C ARG A 34 -34.17 -29.04 -28.78
N ALA A 35 -33.30 -28.89 -27.77
CA ALA A 35 -31.98 -29.49 -27.76
C ALA A 35 -32.07 -31.03 -27.82
N ALA A 36 -32.92 -31.63 -26.99
CA ALA A 36 -33.15 -33.07 -26.98
C ALA A 36 -33.64 -33.62 -28.34
N ALA A 37 -34.61 -32.93 -28.97
CA ALA A 37 -35.08 -33.28 -30.30
C ALA A 37 -33.98 -33.18 -31.36
N ALA A 38 -33.14 -32.15 -31.29
CA ALA A 38 -32.00 -31.99 -32.19
C ALA A 38 -30.96 -33.10 -32.01
N TYR A 39 -30.60 -33.44 -30.77
CA TYR A 39 -29.65 -34.51 -30.47
C TYR A 39 -30.12 -35.86 -31.02
N LYS A 40 -31.41 -36.18 -30.84
CA LYS A 40 -32.03 -37.38 -31.40
C LYS A 40 -31.95 -37.41 -32.93
N LYS A 41 -32.17 -36.27 -33.61
CA LYS A 41 -32.11 -36.17 -35.08
C LYS A 41 -30.71 -36.48 -35.64
N VAL A 42 -29.65 -36.14 -34.91
CA VAL A 42 -28.26 -36.36 -35.33
C VAL A 42 -27.60 -37.58 -34.67
N ASN A 43 -28.39 -38.47 -34.06
CA ASN A 43 -27.92 -39.68 -33.37
C ASN A 43 -26.92 -39.43 -32.21
N LEU A 44 -27.03 -38.29 -31.53
CA LEU A 44 -26.30 -38.02 -30.30
C LEU A 44 -27.09 -38.51 -29.08
N ARG A 45 -26.38 -39.11 -28.12
CA ARG A 45 -26.99 -39.61 -26.87
C ARG A 45 -26.91 -38.56 -25.78
N GLU A 46 -27.96 -38.42 -24.98
CA GLU A 46 -27.97 -37.65 -23.73
C GLU A 46 -27.49 -38.51 -22.56
N ASN A 47 -26.84 -37.89 -21.56
CA ASN A 47 -26.54 -38.56 -20.30
C ASN A 47 -27.70 -38.43 -19.30
N ILE A 48 -28.60 -39.41 -19.27
CA ILE A 48 -29.79 -39.36 -18.40
C ILE A 48 -29.40 -39.32 -16.92
N SER A 49 -28.33 -40.01 -16.50
CA SER A 49 -27.93 -40.06 -15.09
C SER A 49 -27.26 -38.78 -14.58
N LYS A 50 -26.75 -37.93 -15.48
CA LYS A 50 -26.19 -36.60 -15.15
C LYS A 50 -27.18 -35.45 -15.37
N LYS A 51 -28.37 -35.75 -15.87
CA LYS A 51 -29.38 -34.74 -16.18
C LYS A 51 -29.96 -34.17 -14.90
N ILE A 52 -29.76 -32.88 -14.68
CA ILE A 52 -30.37 -32.12 -13.58
C ILE A 52 -31.50 -31.28 -14.17
N THR A 53 -32.69 -31.37 -13.59
CA THR A 53 -33.88 -30.61 -14.05
C THR A 53 -34.57 -29.95 -12.88
N GLU A 54 -34.88 -28.66 -13.02
CA GLU A 54 -35.73 -27.90 -12.09
C GLU A 54 -35.20 -27.78 -10.66
N GLU A 55 -33.90 -27.97 -10.48
CA GLU A 55 -33.24 -27.81 -9.20
C GLU A 55 -32.90 -26.35 -8.91
N SER A 56 -33.15 -25.93 -7.67
CA SER A 56 -32.74 -24.61 -7.17
C SER A 56 -31.30 -24.59 -6.64
N LEU A 57 -30.71 -25.76 -6.36
CA LEU A 57 -29.32 -25.92 -5.95
C LEU A 57 -28.69 -27.03 -6.78
N ALA A 58 -27.72 -26.70 -7.64
CA ALA A 58 -27.12 -27.66 -8.55
C ALA A 58 -25.62 -27.40 -8.74
N THR A 59 -24.84 -28.46 -8.95
CA THR A 59 -23.44 -28.34 -9.38
C THR A 59 -23.33 -28.67 -10.85
N VAL A 60 -22.97 -27.67 -11.67
CA VAL A 60 -22.99 -27.72 -13.13
C VAL A 60 -21.73 -27.05 -13.70
N LEU A 61 -21.10 -27.65 -14.72
CA LEU A 61 -19.79 -27.20 -15.27
C LEU A 61 -18.72 -26.91 -14.20
N GLY A 62 -18.76 -27.66 -13.10
CA GLY A 62 -17.88 -27.47 -11.94
C GLY A 62 -18.33 -26.41 -10.94
N GLY A 63 -19.26 -25.50 -11.26
CA GLY A 63 -19.78 -24.51 -10.32
C GLY A 63 -21.01 -24.99 -9.55
N THR A 64 -21.07 -24.72 -8.25
CA THR A 64 -22.30 -24.84 -7.45
C THR A 64 -23.10 -23.54 -7.57
N LEU A 65 -24.29 -23.65 -8.15
CA LEU A 65 -25.27 -22.59 -8.33
C LEU A 65 -26.33 -22.69 -7.23
N ASP A 66 -26.50 -21.61 -6.47
CA ASP A 66 -27.63 -21.40 -5.56
C ASP A 66 -28.61 -20.44 -6.22
N GLY A 67 -29.70 -21.01 -6.74
CA GLY A 67 -30.78 -20.30 -7.42
C GLY A 67 -31.66 -19.47 -6.49
N GLN A 68 -31.61 -19.63 -5.16
CA GLN A 68 -32.32 -18.76 -4.22
C GLN A 68 -31.55 -17.45 -4.02
N SER A 69 -30.25 -17.53 -3.72
CA SER A 69 -29.40 -16.35 -3.53
C SER A 69 -28.94 -15.72 -4.85
N GLY A 70 -28.91 -16.48 -5.94
CA GLY A 70 -28.36 -16.04 -7.23
C GLY A 70 -26.83 -16.18 -7.33
N LEU A 71 -26.21 -16.89 -6.38
CA LEU A 71 -24.76 -17.00 -6.29
C LEU A 71 -24.23 -18.25 -7.01
N ILE A 72 -23.08 -18.13 -7.65
CA ILE A 72 -22.29 -19.24 -8.18
C ILE A 72 -20.89 -19.25 -7.58
N SER A 73 -20.40 -20.43 -7.22
CA SER A 73 -19.08 -20.63 -6.61
C SER A 73 -18.50 -21.98 -6.97
N ALA A 74 -17.22 -22.21 -6.64
CA ALA A 74 -16.67 -23.56 -6.66
C ALA A 74 -17.35 -24.45 -5.59
N PRO A 75 -17.38 -25.78 -5.75
CA PRO A 75 -18.13 -26.65 -4.85
C PRO A 75 -17.64 -26.53 -3.41
N PRO A 76 -18.49 -26.15 -2.43
CA PRO A 76 -18.05 -25.75 -1.10
C PRO A 76 -17.19 -26.80 -0.39
N LEU A 77 -17.54 -28.09 -0.52
CA LEU A 77 -16.76 -29.18 0.07
C LEU A 77 -15.36 -29.29 -0.55
N LYS A 78 -15.21 -29.08 -1.87
CA LYS A 78 -13.91 -29.09 -2.55
C LYS A 78 -13.05 -27.90 -2.10
N VAL A 79 -13.68 -26.74 -1.92
CA VAL A 79 -13.01 -25.54 -1.40
C VAL A 79 -12.53 -25.78 0.03
N LEU A 80 -13.35 -26.36 0.90
CA LEU A 80 -12.97 -26.70 2.29
C LEU A 80 -11.80 -27.68 2.34
N VAL A 81 -11.82 -28.73 1.51
CA VAL A 81 -10.72 -29.70 1.40
C VAL A 81 -9.45 -29.00 0.89
N LEU A 82 -9.56 -28.14 -0.13
CA LEU A 82 -8.44 -27.36 -0.64
C LEU A 82 -7.87 -26.42 0.42
N CYS A 83 -8.72 -25.76 1.21
CA CYS A 83 -8.29 -24.95 2.36
C CYS A 83 -7.49 -25.78 3.37
N HIS A 84 -7.98 -26.97 3.72
CA HIS A 84 -7.29 -27.87 4.63
C HIS A 84 -5.92 -28.32 4.10
N LEU A 85 -5.86 -28.77 2.84
CA LEU A 85 -4.60 -29.18 2.21
C LEU A 85 -3.60 -28.02 2.12
N THR A 86 -4.08 -26.82 1.81
CA THR A 86 -3.26 -25.61 1.74
C THR A 86 -2.77 -25.19 3.12
N LEU A 87 -3.59 -25.33 4.17
CA LEU A 87 -3.15 -25.11 5.56
C LEU A 87 -2.06 -26.10 5.97
N ARG A 88 -2.20 -27.38 5.61
CA ARG A 88 -1.17 -28.40 5.89
C ARG A 88 0.13 -28.07 5.17
N LEU A 89 0.06 -27.66 3.90
CA LEU A 89 1.21 -27.19 3.13
C LEU A 89 1.92 -26.01 3.83
N ILE A 90 1.17 -25.02 4.29
CA ILE A 90 1.71 -23.86 5.03
C ILE A 90 2.41 -24.28 6.33
N HIS A 91 1.85 -25.25 7.06
CA HIS A 91 2.44 -25.80 8.28
C HIS A 91 3.71 -26.60 8.02
N CYS A 92 3.73 -27.42 6.97
CA CYS A 92 4.89 -28.21 6.57
C CYS A 92 6.06 -27.33 6.09
N ARG A 93 5.77 -26.13 5.56
CA ARG A 93 6.74 -25.15 5.05
C ARG A 93 7.61 -25.61 3.88
N ALA A 94 7.52 -26.88 3.49
CA ALA A 94 8.25 -27.46 2.39
C ALA A 94 7.32 -28.26 1.48
N CYS A 95 7.60 -28.24 0.17
CA CYS A 95 6.87 -28.99 -0.83
C CYS A 95 7.71 -29.21 -2.09
N THR A 96 7.16 -29.98 -3.02
CA THR A 96 7.69 -30.10 -4.38
C THR A 96 6.94 -29.18 -5.33
N ARG A 97 7.57 -28.84 -6.46
CA ARG A 97 6.92 -28.01 -7.48
C ARG A 97 5.67 -28.68 -8.05
N ALA A 98 5.70 -30.01 -8.21
CA ALA A 98 4.53 -30.78 -8.63
C ALA A 98 3.34 -30.64 -7.66
N LEU A 99 3.57 -30.71 -6.35
CA LEU A 99 2.53 -30.53 -5.34
C LEU A 99 1.99 -29.09 -5.33
N LEU A 100 2.90 -28.10 -5.39
CA LEU A 100 2.52 -26.70 -5.38
C LEU A 100 1.70 -26.32 -6.62
N SER A 101 2.12 -26.71 -7.82
CA SER A 101 1.37 -26.45 -9.05
C SER A 101 -0.01 -27.11 -9.05
N THR A 102 -0.15 -28.28 -8.41
CA THR A 102 -1.44 -28.97 -8.28
C THR A 102 -2.39 -28.17 -7.37
N ILE A 103 -1.92 -27.77 -6.19
CA ILE A 103 -2.70 -26.94 -5.26
C ILE A 103 -3.05 -25.59 -5.90
N LEU A 104 -2.10 -24.96 -6.59
CA LEU A 104 -2.30 -23.69 -7.26
C LEU A 104 -3.31 -23.79 -8.40
N GLY A 105 -3.25 -24.86 -9.21
CA GLY A 105 -4.26 -25.14 -10.23
C GLY A 105 -5.68 -25.27 -9.66
N CYS A 106 -5.81 -25.94 -8.51
CA CYS A 106 -7.08 -26.01 -7.78
C CYS A 106 -7.54 -24.64 -7.29
N TRP A 107 -6.64 -23.78 -6.82
CA TRP A 107 -6.98 -22.41 -6.42
C TRP A 107 -7.34 -21.51 -7.59
N VAL A 108 -6.62 -21.59 -8.70
CA VAL A 108 -6.95 -20.85 -9.93
C VAL A 108 -8.37 -21.21 -10.38
N TYR A 109 -8.73 -22.49 -10.35
CA TYR A 109 -10.09 -22.93 -10.60
C TYR A 109 -11.12 -22.25 -9.68
N VAL A 110 -10.87 -22.18 -8.37
CA VAL A 110 -11.76 -21.49 -7.41
C VAL A 110 -11.82 -19.99 -7.72
N ILE A 111 -10.68 -19.34 -7.95
CA ILE A 111 -10.56 -17.91 -8.25
C ILE A 111 -11.28 -17.54 -9.56
N MET A 112 -11.42 -18.45 -10.52
CA MET A 112 -12.14 -18.15 -11.76
C MET A 112 -13.61 -17.80 -11.53
N PHE A 113 -14.20 -18.23 -10.40
CA PHE A 113 -15.54 -17.78 -9.98
C PHE A 113 -15.55 -16.33 -9.50
N ARG A 114 -14.40 -15.68 -9.28
CA ARG A 114 -14.27 -14.23 -9.02
C ARG A 114 -12.86 -13.76 -9.41
N ARG A 115 -12.62 -13.63 -10.73
CA ARG A 115 -11.29 -13.37 -11.33
C ARG A 115 -10.42 -12.29 -10.67
N PRO A 116 -10.95 -11.16 -10.14
CA PRO A 116 -10.11 -10.15 -9.50
C PRO A 116 -9.20 -10.69 -8.38
N PHE A 117 -9.57 -11.80 -7.73
CA PHE A 117 -8.73 -12.43 -6.70
C PHE A 117 -7.43 -13.05 -7.24
N LEU A 118 -7.24 -13.13 -8.57
CA LEU A 118 -5.94 -13.49 -9.16
C LEU A 118 -4.84 -12.53 -8.74
N CYS A 119 -5.17 -11.28 -8.40
CA CYS A 119 -4.18 -10.30 -7.91
C CYS A 119 -3.51 -10.71 -6.59
N LEU A 120 -4.04 -11.70 -5.87
CA LEU A 120 -3.45 -12.23 -4.65
C LEU A 120 -2.29 -13.20 -4.92
N LEU A 121 -2.14 -13.66 -6.15
CA LEU A 121 -1.16 -14.67 -6.53
C LEU A 121 -0.06 -14.01 -7.35
N SER A 122 1.13 -13.95 -6.78
CA SER A 122 2.32 -13.42 -7.43
C SER A 122 3.51 -14.28 -7.06
N ALA A 123 3.92 -14.27 -5.79
CA ALA A 123 5.06 -15.05 -5.29
C ALA A 123 4.86 -16.56 -5.51
N VAL A 124 3.65 -17.08 -5.27
CA VAL A 124 3.37 -18.53 -5.37
C VAL A 124 3.51 -19.08 -6.79
N PHE A 125 3.42 -18.24 -7.84
CA PHE A 125 3.65 -18.66 -9.22
C PHE A 125 5.13 -18.89 -9.54
N HIS A 126 6.02 -18.26 -8.78
CA HIS A 126 7.48 -18.29 -8.99
C HIS A 126 8.21 -19.21 -8.01
N GLU A 127 7.51 -19.79 -7.04
CA GLU A 127 8.10 -20.72 -6.08
C GLU A 127 8.59 -22.02 -6.74
N GLY A 128 9.87 -22.34 -6.52
CA GLY A 128 10.49 -23.52 -7.08
C GLY A 128 10.87 -23.39 -8.56
N ASP A 129 10.91 -22.17 -9.11
CA ASP A 129 11.47 -21.92 -10.43
C ASP A 129 12.95 -22.33 -10.48
N GLY A 130 13.33 -23.01 -11.58
CA GLY A 130 14.67 -23.58 -11.75
C GLY A 130 14.94 -24.89 -11.00
N LEU A 131 14.03 -25.37 -10.14
CA LEU A 131 14.15 -26.65 -9.44
C LEU A 131 13.44 -27.80 -10.19
N ASP A 132 13.88 -29.03 -9.95
CA ASP A 132 13.21 -30.21 -10.53
C ASP A 132 11.80 -30.39 -9.95
N ARG A 133 10.87 -30.98 -10.73
CA ARG A 133 9.46 -31.15 -10.33
C ARG A 133 9.29 -31.93 -9.03
N SER A 134 10.21 -32.85 -8.74
CA SER A 134 10.19 -33.72 -7.56
C SER A 134 11.03 -33.20 -6.39
N GLU A 135 11.80 -32.13 -6.61
CA GLU A 135 12.71 -31.58 -5.63
C GLU A 135 11.94 -30.87 -4.50
N ILE A 136 12.31 -31.17 -3.26
CA ILE A 136 11.68 -30.58 -2.07
C ILE A 136 12.37 -29.27 -1.75
N PHE A 137 11.60 -28.18 -1.71
CA PHE A 137 12.08 -26.86 -1.35
C PHE A 137 11.20 -26.22 -0.28
N GLN A 138 11.74 -25.21 0.41
CA GLN A 138 10.99 -24.46 1.41
C GLN A 138 10.22 -23.31 0.77
N LEU A 139 8.93 -23.25 1.06
CA LEU A 139 8.07 -22.15 0.63
C LEU A 139 8.51 -20.85 1.29
N SER A 140 8.62 -19.79 0.48
CA SER A 140 8.88 -18.46 1.01
C SER A 140 7.76 -18.02 1.97
N ALA A 141 8.04 -17.01 2.78
CA ALA A 141 7.00 -16.42 3.61
C ALA A 141 5.93 -15.71 2.77
N ALA A 142 6.29 -15.20 1.59
CA ALA A 142 5.36 -14.50 0.69
C ALA A 142 4.34 -15.49 0.11
N ALA A 143 4.80 -16.60 -0.49
CA ALA A 143 3.91 -17.63 -1.02
C ALA A 143 3.02 -18.26 0.07
N ARG A 144 3.54 -18.44 1.29
CA ARG A 144 2.71 -18.90 2.43
C ARG A 144 1.66 -17.88 2.84
N SER A 145 1.96 -16.58 2.75
CA SER A 145 0.98 -15.52 2.99
C SER A 145 -0.08 -15.48 1.89
N GLU A 146 0.29 -15.58 0.61
CA GLU A 146 -0.66 -15.65 -0.51
C GLU A 146 -1.60 -16.85 -0.42
N LEU A 147 -1.04 -18.04 -0.19
CA LEU A 147 -1.81 -19.28 0.01
C LEU A 147 -2.75 -19.17 1.21
N LEU A 148 -2.34 -18.45 2.26
CA LEU A 148 -3.22 -18.20 3.39
C LEU A 148 -4.32 -17.21 3.03
N TYR A 149 -4.02 -16.10 2.35
CA TYR A 149 -5.05 -15.17 1.90
C TYR A 149 -6.13 -15.86 1.07
N LEU A 150 -5.76 -16.83 0.24
CA LEU A 150 -6.72 -17.66 -0.48
C LEU A 150 -7.65 -18.45 0.45
N ILE A 151 -7.12 -19.09 1.49
CA ILE A 151 -7.93 -19.83 2.49
C ILE A 151 -8.95 -18.90 3.16
N LEU A 152 -8.54 -17.69 3.48
CA LEU A 152 -9.35 -16.72 4.23
C LEU A 152 -10.42 -16.07 3.38
N LEU A 153 -10.09 -15.83 2.12
CA LEU A 153 -10.99 -15.21 1.17
C LEU A 153 -11.84 -16.22 0.42
N ALA A 154 -11.56 -17.52 0.52
CA ALA A 154 -12.31 -18.59 -0.10
C ALA A 154 -13.85 -18.46 0.03
N PRO A 155 -14.42 -18.08 1.19
CA PRO A 155 -15.87 -17.92 1.34
C PRO A 155 -16.49 -16.78 0.52
N VAL A 156 -15.68 -15.83 0.05
CA VAL A 156 -16.13 -14.67 -0.74
C VAL A 156 -15.72 -14.73 -2.21
N ILE A 157 -15.05 -15.81 -2.64
CA ILE A 157 -14.78 -16.09 -4.06
C ILE A 157 -16.06 -16.67 -4.67
N VAL A 158 -17.07 -15.82 -4.79
CA VAL A 158 -18.39 -16.12 -5.34
C VAL A 158 -18.78 -15.03 -6.33
N THR A 159 -19.58 -15.38 -7.34
CA THR A 159 -20.17 -14.42 -8.27
C THR A 159 -21.67 -14.37 -8.08
N ASP A 160 -22.21 -13.16 -7.98
CA ASP A 160 -23.65 -12.91 -8.04
C ASP A 160 -24.09 -12.80 -9.50
N LEU A 161 -24.90 -13.76 -9.96
CA LEU A 161 -25.43 -13.80 -11.31
C LEU A 161 -26.58 -12.81 -11.53
N ARG A 162 -27.10 -12.20 -10.47
CA ARG A 162 -28.14 -11.17 -10.51
C ARG A 162 -27.56 -9.75 -10.40
N ALA A 163 -26.23 -9.63 -10.31
CA ALA A 163 -25.58 -8.33 -10.26
C ALA A 163 -25.94 -7.51 -11.50
N GLU A 164 -26.45 -6.31 -11.29
CA GLU A 164 -26.78 -5.38 -12.36
C GLU A 164 -25.50 -4.76 -12.95
N PRO A 165 -25.46 -4.51 -14.27
CA PRO A 165 -24.35 -3.80 -14.89
C PRO A 165 -24.26 -2.40 -14.29
N LEU A 166 -23.06 -1.97 -13.94
CA LEU A 166 -22.82 -0.59 -13.55
C LEU A 166 -23.04 0.30 -14.78
N GLU A 167 -23.94 1.30 -14.71
CA GLU A 167 -24.27 2.25 -15.79
C GLU A 167 -23.16 3.27 -16.12
N ARG A 168 -21.93 2.77 -16.20
CA ARG A 168 -20.73 3.55 -16.49
C ARG A 168 -19.75 2.69 -17.27
N LEU A 169 -19.28 3.24 -18.38
CA LEU A 169 -18.17 2.68 -19.15
C LEU A 169 -16.88 3.33 -18.66
N PHE A 170 -15.84 2.51 -18.50
CA PHE A 170 -14.49 2.96 -18.17
C PHE A 170 -13.57 2.59 -19.32
N ALA A 171 -12.60 3.43 -19.60
CA ALA A 171 -11.48 3.11 -20.46
C ALA A 171 -10.18 3.55 -19.78
N THR A 172 -9.16 2.71 -19.90
CA THR A 172 -7.82 2.98 -19.40
C THR A 172 -6.86 2.95 -20.58
N ASP A 173 -5.90 3.87 -20.65
CA ASP A 173 -4.80 3.68 -21.57
C ASP A 173 -3.92 2.50 -21.11
N ALA A 174 -3.22 1.88 -22.05
CA ALA A 174 -2.22 0.86 -21.80
C ALA A 174 -0.80 1.42 -22.01
N SER A 175 -0.59 2.71 -21.69
CA SER A 175 0.70 3.34 -21.89
C SER A 175 1.70 2.88 -20.81
N PRO A 176 2.97 2.65 -21.16
CA PRO A 176 3.97 2.12 -20.21
C PRO A 176 4.51 3.17 -19.22
N TRP A 177 4.10 4.43 -19.33
CA TRP A 177 4.65 5.56 -18.57
C TRP A 177 3.60 6.47 -17.93
N ALA A 178 2.31 6.29 -18.26
CA ALA A 178 1.19 6.98 -17.65
C ALA A 178 -0.03 6.03 -17.58
N ALA A 179 -1.09 6.43 -16.87
CA ALA A 179 -2.35 5.71 -16.90
C ALA A 179 -3.49 6.74 -16.88
N GLY A 180 -4.01 7.08 -18.07
CA GLY A 180 -5.24 7.83 -18.21
C GLY A 180 -6.43 6.93 -17.95
N ILE A 181 -7.34 7.34 -17.05
CA ILE A 181 -8.64 6.70 -16.87
C ILE A 181 -9.72 7.69 -17.25
N VAL A 182 -10.54 7.33 -18.22
CA VAL A 182 -11.74 8.08 -18.58
C VAL A 182 -12.98 7.27 -18.23
N SER A 183 -14.08 7.97 -17.95
CA SER A 183 -15.36 7.31 -17.71
C SER A 183 -16.50 8.11 -18.30
N THR A 184 -17.52 7.42 -18.77
CA THR A 184 -18.75 8.05 -19.26
C THR A 184 -19.96 7.25 -18.80
N GLY A 185 -21.10 7.92 -18.59
CA GLY A 185 -22.36 7.26 -18.29
C GLY A 185 -22.89 6.55 -19.53
N LEU A 186 -23.36 5.32 -19.38
CA LEU A 186 -23.95 4.56 -20.47
C LEU A 186 -25.08 3.68 -19.93
N GLY A 187 -26.22 3.66 -20.60
CA GLY A 187 -27.39 2.91 -20.13
C GLY A 187 -27.13 1.39 -20.07
N SER A 188 -27.77 0.72 -19.11
CA SER A 188 -27.60 -0.73 -18.86
C SER A 188 -27.67 -1.61 -20.11
N ALA A 189 -28.61 -1.34 -21.03
CA ALA A 189 -28.77 -2.14 -22.25
C ALA A 189 -27.53 -2.07 -23.17
N ALA A 190 -26.95 -0.88 -23.34
CA ALA A 190 -25.76 -0.70 -24.16
C ALA A 190 -24.52 -1.33 -23.49
N ILE A 191 -24.43 -1.28 -22.16
CA ILE A 191 -23.34 -1.94 -21.42
C ILE A 191 -23.42 -3.45 -21.52
N LEU A 192 -24.62 -4.03 -21.47
CA LEU A 192 -24.81 -5.46 -21.64
C LEU A 192 -24.47 -5.91 -23.06
N GLU A 193 -24.83 -5.13 -24.09
CA GLU A 193 -24.42 -5.43 -25.47
C GLU A 193 -22.91 -5.32 -25.65
N LEU A 194 -22.27 -4.29 -25.10
CA LEU A 194 -20.80 -4.18 -25.10
C LEU A 194 -20.15 -5.35 -24.36
N SER A 195 -20.70 -5.77 -23.22
CA SER A 195 -20.22 -6.92 -22.47
C SER A 195 -20.39 -8.23 -23.25
N ARG A 196 -21.45 -8.36 -24.05
CA ARG A 196 -21.72 -9.53 -24.90
C ARG A 196 -20.70 -9.66 -26.04
N VAL A 197 -20.25 -8.54 -26.61
CA VAL A 197 -19.29 -8.51 -27.72
C VAL A 197 -17.85 -8.27 -27.29
N ALA A 198 -17.61 -7.94 -26.01
CA ALA A 198 -16.28 -7.75 -25.47
C ALA A 198 -15.45 -9.03 -25.61
N ASP A 199 -14.17 -8.86 -25.92
CA ASP A 199 -13.23 -9.97 -26.01
C ASP A 199 -12.97 -10.54 -24.61
N HIS A 200 -13.59 -11.69 -24.32
CA HIS A 200 -13.39 -12.43 -23.07
C HIS A 200 -12.12 -13.32 -23.08
N ARG A 201 -11.49 -13.42 -24.26
CA ARG A 201 -10.14 -13.94 -24.51
C ARG A 201 -9.40 -12.86 -25.29
N GLY A 202 -8.31 -12.32 -24.74
CA GLY A 202 -7.45 -11.41 -25.50
C GLY A 202 -6.97 -12.08 -26.78
N PHE A 203 -7.00 -11.35 -27.89
CA PHE A 203 -6.35 -11.78 -29.13
C PHE A 203 -4.83 -11.90 -28.88
N TYR A 204 -4.14 -12.81 -29.58
CA TYR A 204 -2.68 -12.89 -29.55
C TYR A 204 -2.06 -11.71 -30.32
N THR A 205 -2.37 -10.48 -29.91
CA THR A 205 -1.69 -9.29 -30.40
C THR A 205 -0.33 -9.29 -29.73
N ARG A 206 0.69 -9.65 -30.50
CA ARG A 206 2.08 -9.41 -30.11
C ARG A 206 2.22 -7.90 -29.99
N ILE A 207 2.24 -7.40 -28.76
CA ILE A 207 2.53 -5.99 -28.49
C ILE A 207 3.84 -5.70 -29.21
N ASP A 208 3.80 -4.75 -30.14
CA ASP A 208 5.02 -4.29 -30.82
C ASP A 208 6.03 -3.89 -29.74
N SER A 209 7.31 -4.18 -29.95
CA SER A 209 8.31 -3.73 -28.99
C SER A 209 8.17 -2.23 -28.76
N ALA A 210 8.47 -1.74 -27.55
CA ALA A 210 8.42 -0.30 -27.24
C ALA A 210 9.19 0.56 -28.28
N VAL A 211 10.21 -0.04 -28.91
CA VAL A 211 10.98 0.53 -30.02
C VAL A 211 10.18 0.56 -31.33
N GLY A 212 9.51 -0.54 -31.71
CA GLY A 212 8.72 -0.62 -32.94
C GLY A 212 7.49 0.30 -32.95
N SER A 213 6.79 0.43 -31.82
CA SER A 213 5.62 1.31 -31.70
C SER A 213 6.02 2.78 -31.71
N TYR A 214 7.11 3.15 -31.05
CA TYR A 214 7.61 4.53 -31.04
C TYR A 214 8.14 4.95 -32.41
N LEU A 215 8.91 4.10 -33.12
CA LEU A 215 9.48 4.41 -34.44
C LEU A 215 8.43 4.65 -35.54
N SER A 216 7.27 4.01 -35.44
CA SER A 216 6.15 4.18 -36.37
C SER A 216 5.36 5.47 -36.08
N GLU A 217 5.27 5.88 -34.80
CA GLU A 217 4.43 6.98 -34.33
C GLU A 217 5.07 8.37 -34.52
N VAL A 218 6.41 8.46 -34.49
CA VAL A 218 7.16 9.71 -34.75
C VAL A 218 7.72 9.81 -36.18
N GLY A 219 7.30 8.96 -37.12
CA GLY A 219 7.70 9.02 -38.53
C GLY A 219 9.19 8.74 -38.79
N ALA A 220 9.91 8.20 -37.81
CA ALA A 220 11.36 8.01 -37.80
C ALA A 220 11.85 6.79 -38.63
N ARG A 221 11.19 6.54 -39.76
CA ARG A 221 11.67 5.69 -40.86
C ARG A 221 12.23 6.49 -42.03
N SER A 222 12.53 7.78 -41.85
CA SER A 222 13.33 8.55 -42.81
C SER A 222 14.73 8.87 -42.29
N SER A 223 15.68 8.82 -43.21
CA SER A 223 17.12 8.91 -42.99
C SER A 223 17.62 10.26 -42.47
N GLU A 224 16.81 11.33 -42.52
CA GLU A 224 17.25 12.68 -42.23
C GLU A 224 17.29 13.06 -40.73
N THR A 225 16.56 12.36 -39.87
CA THR A 225 16.36 12.77 -38.45
C THR A 225 17.53 12.42 -37.52
N GLN A 226 18.46 11.57 -37.96
CA GLN A 226 19.58 11.06 -37.14
C GLN A 226 20.65 12.12 -36.80
N ALA A 227 20.68 13.27 -37.48
CA ALA A 227 21.73 14.28 -37.28
C ALA A 227 21.39 15.37 -36.24
N LEU A 228 20.13 15.51 -35.82
CA LEU A 228 19.66 16.67 -35.05
C LEU A 228 19.42 16.41 -33.55
N LEU A 229 19.51 15.17 -33.07
CA LEU A 229 19.17 14.81 -31.68
C LEU A 229 20.35 14.76 -30.71
N ASN A 230 21.52 15.29 -31.09
CA ASN A 230 22.73 15.28 -30.25
C ASN A 230 22.83 16.42 -29.24
N GLU A 231 21.85 17.32 -29.11
CA GLU A 231 21.89 18.35 -28.07
C GLU A 231 20.58 18.49 -27.31
N MET A 232 20.70 18.20 -26.00
CA MET A 232 19.89 18.66 -24.89
C MET A 232 18.44 18.16 -24.83
N LEU A 233 18.18 17.26 -23.87
CA LEU A 233 17.04 17.32 -22.93
C LEU A 233 17.18 16.21 -21.88
N SER A 234 17.44 16.59 -20.63
CA SER A 234 17.45 15.69 -19.47
C SER A 234 16.04 15.56 -18.89
N ILE A 235 15.47 14.36 -18.90
CA ILE A 235 14.19 14.04 -18.23
C ILE A 235 14.50 13.48 -16.82
N PRO A 236 13.86 13.94 -15.73
CA PRO A 236 14.09 13.41 -14.38
C PRO A 236 13.51 12.00 -14.18
N ARG A 237 14.12 11.22 -13.27
CA ARG A 237 13.73 9.84 -12.92
C ARG A 237 12.55 9.77 -11.92
N PRO A 238 11.76 8.67 -11.90
CA PRO A 238 10.80 8.39 -10.83
C PRO A 238 11.50 8.14 -9.48
N LEU A 239 10.87 8.57 -8.38
CA LEU A 239 11.45 8.52 -7.02
C LEU A 239 11.58 7.10 -6.46
N SER A 240 12.78 6.54 -6.55
CA SER A 240 13.30 5.49 -5.66
C SER A 240 14.06 6.17 -4.50
N GLU A 241 13.33 6.52 -3.43
CA GLU A 241 13.82 7.06 -2.14
C GLU A 241 15.11 7.91 -2.18
N GLY A 242 14.97 9.21 -2.49
CA GLY A 242 16.02 10.22 -2.29
C GLY A 242 15.58 11.44 -1.46
N VAL A 243 14.29 11.57 -1.15
CA VAL A 243 13.75 12.74 -0.45
C VAL A 243 13.01 12.30 0.81
N LEU A 244 13.69 12.43 1.94
CA LEU A 244 13.10 12.33 3.26
C LEU A 244 12.63 13.72 3.66
N TRP A 245 11.39 13.82 4.13
CA TRP A 245 10.87 15.05 4.70
C TRP A 245 10.89 14.92 6.21
N ASP A 246 11.08 16.06 6.86
CA ASP A 246 10.99 16.16 8.31
C ASP A 246 9.56 16.52 8.69
N VAL A 247 8.89 17.34 7.86
CA VAL A 247 7.57 17.92 8.16
C VAL A 247 6.64 17.85 6.94
N CYS A 248 5.35 17.62 7.14
CA CYS A 248 4.30 17.77 6.12
C CYS A 248 3.07 18.48 6.67
N GLU A 249 2.55 19.44 5.91
CA GLU A 249 1.32 20.17 6.21
C GLU A 249 0.16 19.67 5.34
N VAL A 250 -0.92 19.24 5.97
CA VAL A 250 -2.17 18.82 5.35
C VAL A 250 -3.22 19.88 5.68
N PHE A 251 -3.88 20.41 4.66
CA PHE A 251 -4.67 21.65 4.69
C PHE A 251 -3.77 22.91 4.79
N LYS A 252 -2.83 23.04 3.85
CA LYS A 252 -1.71 24.02 3.89
C LYS A 252 -2.14 25.48 4.02
N GLY A 253 -3.25 25.90 3.41
CA GLY A 253 -3.69 27.28 3.41
C GLY A 253 -2.60 28.25 2.95
N GLU A 254 -2.24 29.23 3.79
CA GLU A 254 -1.16 30.19 3.52
C GLU A 254 0.25 29.63 3.80
N GLY A 255 0.37 28.41 4.30
CA GLY A 255 1.65 27.70 4.47
C GLY A 255 2.57 28.28 5.53
N HIS A 256 2.05 29.05 6.49
CA HIS A 256 2.85 29.65 7.57
C HIS A 256 3.56 28.60 8.45
N PHE A 257 2.91 27.45 8.68
CA PHE A 257 3.55 26.35 9.40
C PHE A 257 4.72 25.80 8.60
N SER A 258 4.50 25.44 7.33
CA SER A 258 5.56 25.00 6.41
C SER A 258 6.74 25.98 6.36
N LYS A 259 6.47 27.27 6.14
CA LYS A 259 7.49 28.32 6.04
C LYS A 259 8.36 28.44 7.29
N MET A 260 7.76 28.43 8.49
CA MET A 260 8.53 28.55 9.73
C MET A 260 9.36 27.29 10.04
N HIS A 261 8.96 26.12 9.55
CA HIS A 261 9.77 24.90 9.66
C HIS A 261 10.94 24.92 8.67
N GLU A 262 10.74 25.40 7.45
CA GLU A 262 11.83 25.62 6.47
C GLU A 262 12.87 26.62 6.99
N GLU A 263 12.45 27.73 7.61
CA GLU A 263 13.37 28.72 8.23
C GLU A 263 14.24 28.11 9.35
N ARG A 264 13.86 26.96 9.90
CA ARG A 264 14.66 26.19 10.88
C ARG A 264 15.53 25.10 10.24
N GLY A 265 15.60 25.05 8.92
CA GLY A 265 16.38 24.05 8.18
C GLY A 265 15.72 22.67 8.11
N LEU A 266 14.46 22.54 8.50
CA LEU A 266 13.71 21.29 8.33
C LEU A 266 13.28 21.13 6.88
N ARG A 267 13.36 19.92 6.34
CA ARG A 267 12.88 19.61 4.99
C ARG A 267 11.36 19.47 5.01
N VAL A 268 10.67 20.38 4.33
CA VAL A 268 9.21 20.43 4.34
C VAL A 268 8.60 19.88 3.05
N HIS A 269 7.72 18.90 3.19
CA HIS A 269 6.96 18.34 2.07
C HIS A 269 6.03 19.41 1.46
N PRO A 270 5.82 19.44 0.13
CA PRO A 270 4.99 20.44 -0.56
C PRO A 270 3.58 20.64 0.04
N GLY A 271 3.03 19.59 0.63
CA GLY A 271 1.78 19.59 1.42
C GLY A 271 0.58 19.06 0.62
N PHE A 272 -0.61 19.15 1.22
CA PHE A 272 -1.88 18.76 0.59
C PHE A 272 -2.95 19.83 0.84
N GLU A 273 -3.81 20.11 -0.14
CA GLU A 273 -4.83 21.18 -0.07
C GLU A 273 -6.20 20.76 -0.64
N ILE A 274 -7.26 21.45 -0.21
CA ILE A 274 -8.61 21.34 -0.76
C ILE A 274 -8.78 22.32 -1.93
N LEU A 275 -8.85 21.78 -3.16
CA LEU A 275 -9.46 22.42 -4.34
C LEU A 275 -8.86 23.74 -4.85
N ILE A 276 -7.53 23.87 -4.95
CA ILE A 276 -6.94 24.98 -5.72
C ILE A 276 -5.85 24.51 -6.68
N ASP A 277 -5.21 23.36 -6.42
CA ASP A 277 -4.12 22.86 -7.25
C ASP A 277 -4.30 21.36 -7.57
N PRO A 278 -4.53 20.98 -8.84
CA PRO A 278 -4.61 19.58 -9.26
C PRO A 278 -3.34 18.77 -8.94
N GLU A 279 -2.18 19.42 -8.81
CA GLU A 279 -0.89 18.76 -8.57
C GLU A 279 -0.69 18.35 -7.10
N LEU A 280 -1.35 19.03 -6.16
CA LEU A 280 -1.20 18.80 -4.71
C LEU A 280 -2.26 17.85 -4.09
N GLY A 281 -3.20 17.36 -4.90
CA GLY A 281 -4.16 16.30 -4.57
C GLY A 281 -5.28 16.70 -3.59
N ASP A 282 -6.55 16.52 -3.99
CA ASP A 282 -7.70 16.77 -3.11
C ASP A 282 -7.78 15.72 -2.00
N ILE A 283 -7.65 16.17 -0.74
CA ILE A 283 -7.72 15.34 0.47
C ILE A 283 -9.05 14.60 0.60
N MET A 284 -10.11 14.95 -0.15
CA MET A 284 -11.39 14.24 -0.20
C MET A 284 -11.42 13.06 -1.17
N LEU A 285 -10.45 12.94 -2.07
CA LEU A 285 -10.28 11.78 -2.94
C LEU A 285 -9.69 10.62 -2.16
N ASP A 286 -10.10 9.40 -2.46
CA ASP A 286 -9.58 8.21 -1.78
C ASP A 286 -8.10 8.01 -2.12
N SER A 287 -7.69 8.26 -3.37
CA SER A 287 -6.30 8.21 -3.82
C SER A 287 -5.35 9.08 -2.99
N THR A 288 -5.71 10.34 -2.73
CA THR A 288 -4.92 11.26 -1.90
C THR A 288 -4.82 10.77 -0.46
N ALA A 289 -5.94 10.26 0.11
CA ALA A 289 -5.91 9.67 1.44
C ALA A 289 -5.01 8.43 1.51
N TRP A 290 -5.02 7.57 0.48
CA TRP A 290 -4.10 6.44 0.36
C TRP A 290 -2.64 6.88 0.26
N ALA A 291 -2.35 7.94 -0.50
CA ALA A 291 -1.02 8.52 -0.60
C ALA A 291 -0.50 8.99 0.78
N ILE A 292 -1.31 9.77 1.52
CA ILE A 292 -0.98 10.25 2.88
C ILE A 292 -0.73 9.07 3.82
N MET A 293 -1.61 8.06 3.84
CA MET A 293 -1.41 6.85 4.64
C MET A 293 -0.12 6.12 4.27
N GLY A 294 0.18 6.02 2.98
CA GLY A 294 1.43 5.45 2.50
C GLY A 294 2.65 6.20 3.04
N LEU A 295 2.63 7.54 3.03
CA LEU A 295 3.74 8.36 3.55
C LEU A 295 3.93 8.18 5.06
N ILE A 296 2.83 8.12 5.83
CA ILE A 296 2.84 7.85 7.27
C ILE A 296 3.44 6.47 7.54
N LEU A 297 2.91 5.42 6.89
CA LEU A 297 3.34 4.04 7.10
C LEU A 297 4.80 3.79 6.70
N ARG A 298 5.28 4.47 5.65
CA ARG A 298 6.68 4.42 5.22
C ARG A 298 7.62 5.26 6.07
N ARG A 299 7.08 6.12 6.95
CA ARG A 299 7.86 7.03 7.83
C ARG A 299 8.83 7.94 7.07
N VAL A 300 8.42 8.35 5.87
CA VAL A 300 9.17 9.31 5.05
C VAL A 300 8.97 10.76 5.51
N VAL A 301 7.93 11.01 6.33
CA VAL A 301 7.68 12.25 7.08
C VAL A 301 7.59 11.92 8.57
N LEU A 302 8.14 12.77 9.43
CA LEU A 302 8.15 12.55 10.89
C LEU A 302 7.16 13.43 11.66
N VAL A 303 6.95 14.67 11.22
CA VAL A 303 6.04 15.63 11.84
C VAL A 303 4.92 16.00 10.87
N TRP A 304 3.67 15.91 11.33
CA TRP A 304 2.49 16.19 10.50
C TRP A 304 1.64 17.31 11.12
N LEU A 305 1.15 18.24 10.31
CA LEU A 305 0.08 19.17 10.70
C LEU A 305 -1.20 18.83 9.93
N PHE A 306 -2.33 18.77 10.65
CA PHE A 306 -3.67 18.67 10.09
C PHE A 306 -4.54 19.84 10.56
N ALA A 307 -4.92 20.74 9.67
CA ALA A 307 -5.82 21.86 9.95
C ALA A 307 -7.14 21.79 9.15
N PRO A 308 -8.01 20.77 9.38
CA PRO A 308 -9.20 20.59 8.57
C PRO A 308 -10.19 21.78 8.69
N PRO A 309 -10.93 22.13 7.63
CA PRO A 309 -11.85 23.27 7.65
C PRO A 309 -12.86 23.21 8.80
N CYS A 310 -12.89 24.26 9.61
CA CYS A 310 -13.74 24.32 10.79
C CYS A 310 -15.18 24.81 10.50
N ILE A 311 -15.59 24.97 9.24
CA ILE A 311 -16.87 25.61 8.84
C ILE A 311 -18.08 24.98 9.56
N THR A 312 -18.06 23.65 9.70
CA THR A 312 -19.16 22.90 10.31
C THR A 312 -18.94 22.59 11.79
N PHE A 313 -17.69 22.57 12.25
CA PHE A 313 -17.34 22.30 13.66
C PHE A 313 -17.24 23.53 14.54
N GLY A 314 -16.94 24.69 13.95
CA GLY A 314 -16.72 25.96 14.63
C GLY A 314 -18.00 26.62 15.14
N THR A 315 -17.81 27.75 15.81
CA THR A 315 -18.88 28.48 16.52
C THR A 315 -19.50 29.62 15.71
N LEU A 316 -19.00 29.92 14.51
CA LEU A 316 -19.45 31.07 13.71
C LEU A 316 -20.73 30.81 12.91
N ARG A 317 -20.92 29.57 12.40
CA ARG A 317 -22.08 29.25 11.55
C ARG A 317 -23.41 29.35 12.31
N ARG A 318 -24.41 29.98 11.70
CA ARG A 318 -25.81 30.03 12.16
C ARG A 318 -26.75 29.62 11.00
N PRO A 319 -27.73 28.71 11.20
CA PRO A 319 -27.92 27.89 12.41
C PRO A 319 -26.73 26.93 12.62
N ARG A 320 -26.56 26.41 13.84
CA ARG A 320 -25.52 25.39 14.09
C ARG A 320 -25.95 24.05 13.48
N LEU A 321 -24.99 23.26 13.00
CA LEU A 321 -25.25 21.90 12.47
C LEU A 321 -25.04 20.79 13.49
N ARG A 322 -24.42 21.13 14.63
CA ARG A 322 -23.97 20.20 15.66
C ARG A 322 -23.87 20.88 17.01
N SER A 323 -23.96 20.10 18.08
CA SER A 323 -23.77 20.53 19.47
C SER A 323 -22.59 19.79 20.12
N LYS A 324 -22.34 20.03 21.41
CA LYS A 324 -21.31 19.30 22.17
C LYS A 324 -21.76 17.86 22.46
N GLU A 325 -23.07 17.67 22.59
CA GLU A 325 -23.75 16.41 22.88
C GLU A 325 -23.91 15.57 21.59
N GLN A 326 -24.09 16.23 20.44
CA GLN A 326 -24.17 15.60 19.12
C GLN A 326 -23.09 16.15 18.17
N PRO A 327 -21.80 15.82 18.40
CA PRO A 327 -20.69 16.35 17.61
C PRO A 327 -20.67 15.83 16.16
N GLY A 328 -21.32 14.69 15.88
CA GLY A 328 -21.52 14.17 14.52
C GLY A 328 -22.55 14.95 13.69
N GLY A 329 -23.30 15.86 14.32
CA GLY A 329 -24.34 16.67 13.69
C GLY A 329 -25.76 16.18 13.95
N PHE A 330 -26.70 17.13 13.93
CA PHE A 330 -28.13 16.87 14.08
C PHE A 330 -28.68 16.03 12.91
N ASP A 331 -28.13 16.25 11.71
CA ASP A 331 -28.31 15.40 10.54
C ASP A 331 -26.92 15.09 9.91
N PRO A 332 -26.35 13.90 10.18
CA PRO A 332 -25.08 13.46 9.61
C PRO A 332 -25.13 13.21 8.10
N ASN A 333 -26.32 13.00 7.53
CA ASN A 333 -26.49 12.67 6.12
C ASN A 333 -26.52 13.91 5.23
N CYS A 334 -26.86 15.08 5.80
CA CYS A 334 -26.79 16.38 5.13
C CYS A 334 -25.40 16.58 4.47
N PRO A 335 -25.32 16.94 3.17
CA PRO A 335 -24.06 16.99 2.42
C PRO A 335 -22.94 17.78 3.10
N ILE A 336 -23.25 18.95 3.67
CA ILE A 336 -22.25 19.80 4.34
C ILE A 336 -21.77 19.19 5.67
N THR A 337 -22.67 18.59 6.46
CA THR A 337 -22.33 17.89 7.70
C THR A 337 -21.48 16.66 7.41
N ARG A 338 -21.90 15.85 6.43
CA ARG A 338 -21.21 14.66 5.95
C ARG A 338 -19.79 14.99 5.47
N ARG A 339 -19.63 16.05 4.67
CA ARG A 339 -18.33 16.52 4.19
C ARG A 339 -17.42 16.93 5.35
N GLY A 340 -17.95 17.71 6.31
CA GLY A 340 -17.22 18.06 7.54
C GLY A 340 -16.78 16.82 8.33
N ASN A 341 -17.68 15.86 8.54
CA ASN A 341 -17.37 14.63 9.23
C ASN A 341 -16.29 13.81 8.50
N ARG A 342 -16.30 13.78 7.17
CA ARG A 342 -15.28 13.07 6.37
C ARG A 342 -13.88 13.68 6.56
N PHE A 343 -13.74 15.01 6.60
CA PHE A 343 -12.46 15.66 6.95
C PHE A 343 -11.98 15.28 8.36
N ALA A 344 -12.88 15.33 9.34
CA ALA A 344 -12.56 15.01 10.73
C ALA A 344 -12.17 13.53 10.90
N PHE A 345 -12.90 12.60 10.29
CA PHE A 345 -12.60 11.17 10.38
C PHE A 345 -11.28 10.81 9.69
N ARG A 346 -10.98 11.39 8.52
CA ARG A 346 -9.67 11.21 7.87
C ARG A 346 -8.54 11.70 8.74
N THR A 347 -8.68 12.90 9.30
CA THR A 347 -7.70 13.47 10.24
C THR A 347 -7.49 12.55 11.43
N ALA A 348 -8.56 12.04 12.06
CA ALA A 348 -8.45 11.12 13.19
C ALA A 348 -7.75 9.79 12.81
N ILE A 349 -8.03 9.24 11.63
CA ILE A 349 -7.36 8.03 11.11
C ILE A 349 -5.85 8.28 10.97
N PHE A 350 -5.47 9.40 10.34
CA PHE A 350 -4.06 9.74 10.15
C PHE A 350 -3.34 9.95 11.48
N MET A 351 -3.94 10.69 12.43
CA MET A 351 -3.38 10.88 13.76
C MET A 351 -3.18 9.56 14.52
N ASN A 352 -4.13 8.62 14.39
CA ASN A 352 -4.03 7.31 15.03
C ASN A 352 -2.88 6.49 14.43
N LEU A 353 -2.74 6.49 13.10
CA LEU A 353 -1.62 5.84 12.41
C LEU A 353 -0.27 6.47 12.80
N ILE A 354 -0.21 7.79 12.90
CA ILE A 354 1.00 8.54 13.30
C ILE A 354 1.40 8.18 14.73
N GLY A 355 0.45 8.18 15.66
CA GLY A 355 0.70 7.73 17.04
C GLY A 355 1.22 6.30 17.09
N PHE A 356 0.65 5.41 16.29
CA PHE A 356 1.10 4.01 16.18
C PHE A 356 2.50 3.87 15.56
N CYS A 357 2.84 4.68 14.56
CA CYS A 357 4.13 4.66 13.88
C CYS A 357 5.24 5.43 14.64
N ASN A 358 4.96 5.84 15.90
CA ASN A 358 5.83 6.66 16.74
C ASN A 358 6.37 7.89 15.97
N GLN A 359 5.45 8.57 15.28
CA GLN A 359 5.66 9.85 14.62
C GLN A 359 4.95 10.95 15.40
N TYR A 360 5.15 12.20 14.99
CA TYR A 360 4.62 13.38 15.62
C TYR A 360 3.50 14.00 14.78
N ALA A 361 2.43 14.43 15.43
CA ALA A 361 1.33 15.11 14.79
C ALA A 361 0.81 16.30 15.60
N TYR A 362 0.29 17.26 14.85
CA TYR A 362 -0.55 18.35 15.28
C TYR A 362 -1.89 18.22 14.54
N ALA A 363 -2.99 18.35 15.25
CA ALA A 363 -4.26 18.73 14.64
C ALA A 363 -4.71 20.05 15.24
N GLU A 364 -5.12 21.00 14.39
CA GLU A 364 -5.60 22.32 14.82
C GLU A 364 -7.10 22.46 14.61
N GLN A 365 -7.76 23.07 15.59
CA GLN A 365 -9.12 23.57 15.51
C GLN A 365 -9.29 24.83 16.37
N PRO A 366 -10.25 25.71 16.06
CA PRO A 366 -10.66 26.76 16.99
C PRO A 366 -11.11 26.17 18.33
N ARG A 367 -10.82 26.83 19.47
CA ARG A 367 -11.19 26.32 20.82
C ARG A 367 -12.68 26.03 21.00
N GLY A 368 -13.56 26.75 20.30
CA GLY A 368 -15.00 26.52 20.32
C GLY A 368 -15.46 25.32 19.48
N SER A 369 -14.56 24.69 18.73
CA SER A 369 -14.85 23.56 17.86
C SER A 369 -15.32 22.35 18.65
N VAL A 370 -16.31 21.63 18.12
CA VAL A 370 -16.77 20.36 18.69
C VAL A 370 -16.09 19.14 18.05
N MET A 371 -15.09 19.33 17.17
CA MET A 371 -14.45 18.23 16.45
C MET A 371 -13.81 17.19 17.38
N TYR A 372 -13.07 17.63 18.40
CA TYR A 372 -12.44 16.71 19.37
C TYR A 372 -13.42 16.02 20.32
N LYS A 373 -14.72 16.34 20.24
CA LYS A 373 -15.79 15.61 20.95
C LYS A 373 -16.31 14.42 20.15
N LEU A 374 -15.95 14.28 18.87
CA LEU A 374 -16.21 13.06 18.13
C LEU A 374 -15.49 11.88 18.80
N TRP A 375 -16.17 10.73 18.85
CA TRP A 375 -15.68 9.52 19.51
C TRP A 375 -14.25 9.16 19.08
N THR A 376 -13.91 9.28 17.79
CA THR A 376 -12.58 8.96 17.26
C THR A 376 -11.45 9.79 17.90
N PHE A 377 -11.68 11.06 18.17
CA PHE A 377 -10.70 11.93 18.85
C PHE A 377 -10.71 11.71 20.37
N LEU A 378 -11.86 11.40 20.96
CA LEU A 378 -11.93 11.03 22.38
C LEU A 378 -11.14 9.76 22.65
N GLN A 379 -11.20 8.76 21.77
CA GLN A 379 -10.37 7.56 21.88
C GLN A 379 -8.87 7.89 21.83
N LEU A 380 -8.44 8.80 20.95
CA LEU A 380 -7.05 9.26 20.92
C LEU A 380 -6.63 9.93 22.24
N LEU A 381 -7.52 10.65 22.92
CA LEU A 381 -7.18 11.31 24.19
C LEU A 381 -7.24 10.38 25.41
N GLN A 382 -8.15 9.41 25.40
CA GLN A 382 -8.46 8.57 26.56
C GLN A 382 -7.68 7.26 26.56
N HIS A 383 -7.13 6.84 25.42
CA HIS A 383 -6.41 5.58 25.34
C HIS A 383 -5.11 5.64 26.17
N PRO A 384 -4.86 4.71 27.12
CA PRO A 384 -3.72 4.79 28.04
C PRO A 384 -2.35 4.81 27.35
N ALA A 385 -2.23 4.16 26.18
CA ALA A 385 -1.00 4.15 25.38
C ALA A 385 -0.86 5.37 24.46
N SER A 386 -1.85 6.26 24.40
CA SER A 386 -1.80 7.45 23.56
C SER A 386 -1.00 8.55 24.22
N ARG A 387 -0.20 9.26 23.42
CA ARG A 387 0.58 10.43 23.85
C ARG A 387 -0.05 11.76 23.45
N PHE A 388 -1.27 11.74 22.92
CA PHE A 388 -1.96 12.94 22.48
C PHE A 388 -2.59 13.68 23.66
N ASP A 389 -2.33 14.98 23.75
CA ASP A 389 -3.00 15.90 24.68
C ASP A 389 -3.48 17.16 23.92
N ILE A 390 -4.32 17.97 24.56
CA ILE A 390 -4.83 19.23 24.01
C ILE A 390 -4.07 20.41 24.63
N TYR A 391 -3.64 21.31 23.77
CA TYR A 391 -2.96 22.55 24.12
C TYR A 391 -3.77 23.72 23.56
N ASN A 392 -4.20 24.63 24.43
CA ASN A 392 -5.01 25.78 24.04
C ASN A 392 -4.20 27.05 24.25
N PHE A 393 -4.21 27.95 23.26
CA PHE A 393 -3.53 29.24 23.36
C PHE A 393 -4.17 30.31 22.47
N PRO A 394 -4.09 31.59 22.88
CA PRO A 394 -4.65 32.69 22.11
C PRO A 394 -3.63 33.24 21.11
N PHE A 395 -4.08 33.50 19.89
CA PHE A 395 -3.24 34.15 18.87
C PHE A 395 -2.81 35.56 19.28
N CYS A 396 -3.59 36.27 20.12
CA CYS A 396 -3.21 37.61 20.60
C CYS A 396 -1.97 37.62 21.50
N GLY A 397 -1.59 36.49 22.12
CA GLY A 397 -0.30 36.35 22.79
C GLY A 397 0.90 36.33 21.81
N HIS A 398 0.63 36.31 20.51
CA HIS A 398 1.60 36.24 19.42
C HIS A 398 1.41 37.39 18.40
N GLY A 399 0.89 38.54 18.85
CA GLY A 399 0.80 39.76 18.04
C GLY A 399 -0.51 39.96 17.27
N SER A 400 -1.41 38.98 17.28
CA SER A 400 -2.70 39.07 16.59
C SER A 400 -3.69 40.01 17.30
N PRO A 401 -4.37 40.92 16.58
CA PRO A 401 -5.39 41.80 17.16
C PRO A 401 -6.72 41.07 17.46
N PHE A 402 -6.86 39.80 17.06
CA PHE A 402 -8.03 38.96 17.33
C PHE A 402 -7.95 38.21 18.66
N GLU A 403 -9.07 38.10 19.37
CA GLU A 403 -9.24 37.18 20.51
C GLU A 403 -9.53 35.75 20.04
N LYS A 404 -8.66 35.21 19.17
CA LYS A 404 -8.83 33.86 18.62
C LYS A 404 -8.04 32.86 19.45
N PHE A 405 -8.75 31.99 20.16
CA PHE A 405 -8.14 30.82 20.79
C PHE A 405 -8.09 29.66 19.79
N SER A 406 -6.91 29.10 19.62
CA SER A 406 -6.69 27.87 18.88
C SER A 406 -6.47 26.72 19.86
N SER A 407 -6.89 25.53 19.45
CA SER A 407 -6.85 24.28 20.21
C SER A 407 -6.11 23.26 19.36
N TRP A 408 -4.99 22.78 19.88
CA TRP A 408 -4.08 21.87 19.20
C TRP A 408 -4.08 20.54 19.92
N MET A 409 -4.52 19.48 19.25
CA MET A 409 -4.30 18.11 19.71
C MET A 409 -2.94 17.63 19.20
N SER A 410 -2.03 17.25 20.09
CA SER A 410 -0.67 16.89 19.70
C SER A 410 -0.03 15.86 20.61
N ASN A 411 0.87 15.05 20.05
CA ASN A 411 1.76 14.15 20.77
C ASN A 411 3.23 14.59 20.71
N VAL A 412 3.50 15.83 20.29
CA VAL A 412 4.88 16.35 20.19
C VAL A 412 5.35 16.82 21.57
N PRO A 413 6.46 16.29 22.11
CA PRO A 413 7.04 16.75 23.37
C PRO A 413 7.36 18.24 23.32
N GLY A 414 7.10 19.00 24.39
CA GLY A 414 7.38 20.45 24.44
C GLY A 414 6.16 21.34 24.16
N MET A 415 5.04 20.78 23.69
CA MET A 415 3.83 21.56 23.36
C MET A 415 3.17 22.23 24.57
N GLU A 416 3.48 21.81 25.79
CA GLU A 416 3.03 22.45 27.03
C GLU A 416 3.41 23.92 27.12
N VAL A 417 4.55 24.32 26.53
CA VAL A 417 5.03 25.71 26.47
C VAL A 417 4.07 26.62 25.72
N MET A 418 3.27 26.07 24.81
CA MET A 418 2.27 26.84 24.08
C MET A 418 1.06 27.18 24.93
N ARG A 419 0.74 26.45 26.02
CA ARG A 419 -0.47 26.72 26.83
C ARG A 419 -0.42 28.11 27.43
N ASP A 420 -1.36 28.97 27.03
CA ASP A 420 -1.44 30.33 27.56
C ASP A 420 -2.88 30.85 27.58
N VAL A 421 -3.05 31.99 28.24
CA VAL A 421 -4.28 32.77 28.34
C VAL A 421 -4.04 34.18 27.77
N CYS A 422 -5.11 34.88 27.41
CA CYS A 422 -4.96 36.23 26.87
C CYS A 422 -4.41 37.19 27.95
N ARG A 423 -3.20 37.70 27.71
CA ARG A 423 -2.53 38.73 28.54
C ARG A 423 -2.19 40.00 27.75
N CYS A 424 -2.61 40.11 26.49
CA CYS A 424 -2.29 41.29 25.68
C CYS A 424 -2.96 42.56 26.25
N PRO A 425 -2.43 43.76 25.93
CA PRO A 425 -2.99 45.04 26.38
C PRO A 425 -4.46 45.27 25.97
N PHE A 426 -4.93 44.57 24.94
CA PHE A 426 -6.26 44.72 24.36
C PHE A 426 -7.30 43.72 24.88
N LYS A 427 -7.05 43.06 26.02
CA LYS A 427 -8.00 42.09 26.60
C LYS A 427 -9.40 42.68 26.74
N GLY A 428 -10.41 42.01 26.18
CA GLY A 428 -11.81 42.47 26.15
C GLY A 428 -12.10 43.58 25.12
N LYS A 429 -11.09 44.10 24.43
CA LYS A 429 -11.17 45.12 23.39
C LYS A 429 -10.69 44.63 22.02
N HIS A 430 -10.46 43.33 21.83
CA HIS A 430 -10.00 42.77 20.56
C HIS A 430 -10.93 43.06 19.39
N LEU A 431 -10.38 42.99 18.18
CA LEU A 431 -11.17 43.12 16.96
C LEU A 431 -12.16 41.94 16.87
N ARG A 432 -13.45 42.25 16.73
CA ARG A 432 -14.49 41.23 16.53
C ARG A 432 -14.48 40.80 15.06
N VAL A 433 -14.71 39.51 14.82
CA VAL A 433 -14.79 38.97 13.46
C VAL A 433 -16.15 39.37 12.87
N GLU A 434 -16.18 40.52 12.19
CA GLU A 434 -17.30 40.97 11.34
C GLU A 434 -17.20 40.34 9.94
N SER A 435 -18.14 40.61 9.02
CA SER A 435 -18.18 39.94 7.71
C SER A 435 -16.96 40.26 6.82
N SER A 436 -16.52 41.52 6.81
CA SER A 436 -15.42 42.01 5.96
C SER A 436 -14.71 43.22 6.56
N PHE A 437 -13.45 43.45 6.20
CA PHE A 437 -12.67 44.60 6.66
C PHE A 437 -13.24 45.94 6.14
N THR A 438 -13.81 46.76 7.02
CA THR A 438 -14.09 48.18 6.77
C THR A 438 -12.80 49.01 6.92
N GLN A 439 -12.83 50.29 6.53
CA GLN A 439 -11.66 51.16 6.71
C GLN A 439 -11.31 51.30 8.19
N GLU A 440 -12.30 51.48 9.06
CA GLU A 440 -12.11 51.57 10.50
C GLU A 440 -11.56 50.27 11.08
N ALA A 441 -12.02 49.12 10.59
CA ALA A 441 -11.52 47.81 11.01
C ALA A 441 -10.06 47.59 10.57
N LEU A 442 -9.66 48.08 9.39
CA LEU A 442 -8.26 48.03 8.93
C LEU A 442 -7.36 48.91 9.79
N ASP A 443 -7.76 50.14 10.04
CA ASP A 443 -6.98 51.08 10.84
C ASP A 443 -6.79 50.53 12.26
N LEU A 444 -7.86 49.98 12.84
CA LEU A 444 -7.84 49.34 14.15
C LEU A 444 -7.01 48.05 14.17
N PHE A 445 -7.04 47.28 13.08
CA PHE A 445 -6.22 46.08 12.91
C PHE A 445 -4.74 46.45 12.88
N CYS A 446 -4.34 47.41 12.04
CA CYS A 446 -2.96 47.88 11.91
C CYS A 446 -2.44 48.48 13.21
N GLN A 447 -3.26 49.24 13.94
CA GLN A 447 -2.88 49.84 15.22
C GLN A 447 -2.63 48.81 16.32
N ARG A 448 -3.33 47.67 16.29
CA ARG A 448 -3.32 46.66 17.37
C ARG A 448 -2.51 45.42 17.04
N CYS A 449 -2.07 45.27 15.80
CA CYS A 449 -1.20 44.18 15.39
C CYS A 449 0.24 44.53 15.80
N ASP A 450 0.84 43.69 16.63
CA ASP A 450 2.14 43.97 17.25
C ASP A 450 3.17 42.92 16.81
N PRO A 451 4.28 43.31 16.14
CA PRO A 451 4.72 44.67 15.84
C PRO A 451 4.10 45.29 14.57
N SER A 452 3.68 44.47 13.60
CA SER A 452 2.96 44.94 12.41
C SER A 452 2.18 43.81 11.73
N PRO A 453 1.18 44.11 10.88
CA PRO A 453 0.49 43.10 10.06
C PRO A 453 1.42 42.20 9.26
N LEU A 454 2.48 42.78 8.67
CA LEU A 454 3.43 42.06 7.83
C LEU A 454 4.27 41.07 8.64
N GLU A 455 4.68 41.44 9.84
CA GLU A 455 5.47 40.55 10.71
C GLU A 455 4.63 39.46 11.38
N VAL A 456 3.36 39.76 11.67
CA VAL A 456 2.46 38.80 12.33
C VAL A 456 1.86 37.83 11.31
N TYR A 457 1.46 38.28 10.13
CA TYR A 457 0.73 37.48 9.14
C TYR A 457 1.42 37.35 7.78
N GLY A 458 2.59 37.94 7.57
CA GLY A 458 3.26 37.91 6.27
C GLY A 458 2.61 38.79 5.19
N ARG A 459 1.47 39.43 5.49
CA ARG A 459 0.75 40.37 4.61
C ARG A 459 -0.19 41.27 5.40
N ALA A 460 -0.55 42.41 4.80
CA ALA A 460 -1.62 43.27 5.31
C ALA A 460 -3.01 42.82 4.78
N PRO A 461 -4.09 42.98 5.57
CA PRO A 461 -5.45 42.76 5.09
C PRO A 461 -5.90 43.83 4.09
N ALA A 462 -6.79 43.47 3.17
CA ALA A 462 -7.36 44.40 2.19
C ALA A 462 -8.80 44.84 2.56
N ARG A 463 -9.20 46.05 2.14
CA ARG A 463 -10.58 46.53 2.30
C ARG A 463 -11.55 45.59 1.58
N GLY A 464 -12.61 45.18 2.28
CA GLY A 464 -13.59 44.22 1.75
C GLY A 464 -13.16 42.75 1.83
N GLU A 465 -11.93 42.43 2.25
CA GLU A 465 -11.51 41.05 2.50
C GLU A 465 -12.30 40.46 3.67
N SER A 466 -12.63 39.17 3.58
CA SER A 466 -13.33 38.46 4.66
C SER A 466 -12.45 38.35 5.91
N LEU A 467 -12.91 38.95 7.00
CA LEU A 467 -12.31 38.89 8.33
C LEU A 467 -12.17 37.44 8.84
N ALA A 468 -13.16 36.59 8.56
CA ALA A 468 -13.13 35.17 8.91
C ALA A 468 -12.07 34.39 8.13
N ARG A 469 -11.84 34.73 6.86
CA ARG A 469 -10.81 34.11 6.02
C ARG A 469 -9.41 34.55 6.47
N PHE A 470 -9.20 35.86 6.63
CA PHE A 470 -7.92 36.43 7.06
C PHE A 470 -7.52 35.96 8.46
N SER A 471 -8.47 35.94 9.41
CA SER A 471 -8.21 35.42 10.77
C SER A 471 -7.97 33.90 10.79
N GLY A 472 -8.17 33.19 9.67
CA GLY A 472 -7.80 31.80 9.46
C GLY A 472 -6.29 31.57 9.54
N SER A 473 -5.50 32.53 9.10
CA SER A 473 -4.03 32.47 9.04
C SER A 473 -3.39 32.39 10.43
N TYR A 474 -2.28 31.68 10.50
CA TYR A 474 -1.52 31.53 11.73
C TYR A 474 -0.59 32.72 11.97
N PRO A 475 -0.50 33.30 13.18
CA PRO A 475 0.56 34.24 13.49
C PRO A 475 1.94 33.60 13.32
N LEU A 476 2.83 34.21 12.56
CA LEU A 476 4.19 33.70 12.29
C LEU A 476 4.97 33.49 13.59
N ALA A 477 4.80 34.37 14.58
CA ALA A 477 5.44 34.24 15.89
C ALA A 477 4.99 32.98 16.66
N ALA A 478 3.74 32.53 16.50
CA ALA A 478 3.26 31.27 17.06
C ALA A 478 3.88 30.09 16.29
N MET A 479 3.85 30.12 14.96
CA MET A 479 4.41 29.05 14.12
C MET A 479 5.92 28.89 14.31
N ARG A 480 6.64 29.98 14.57
CA ARG A 480 8.09 29.96 14.88
C ARG A 480 8.39 29.24 16.20
N LYS A 481 7.52 29.37 17.21
CA LYS A 481 7.63 28.59 18.46
C LYS A 481 7.32 27.12 18.22
N ILE A 482 6.27 26.80 17.45
CA ILE A 482 5.94 25.42 17.11
C ILE A 482 7.06 24.75 16.29
N ALA A 483 7.66 25.46 15.34
CA ALA A 483 8.81 24.97 14.58
C ALA A 483 10.00 24.63 15.50
N ALA A 484 10.26 25.45 16.53
CA ALA A 484 11.27 25.17 17.55
C ALA A 484 10.97 23.88 18.34
N ILE A 485 9.70 23.66 18.67
CA ILE A 485 9.23 22.46 19.39
C ILE A 485 9.41 21.22 18.50
N SER A 486 9.01 21.30 17.23
CA SER A 486 9.22 20.23 16.24
C SER A 486 10.69 19.89 16.06
N GLU A 487 11.55 20.90 15.90
CA GLU A 487 13.00 20.76 15.75
C GLU A 487 13.61 20.06 16.97
N ALA A 488 13.28 20.50 18.19
CA ALA A 488 13.75 19.89 19.43
C ALA A 488 13.27 18.43 19.57
N ALA A 489 12.01 18.15 19.21
CA ALA A 489 11.46 16.80 19.24
C ALA A 489 12.19 15.87 18.25
N LEU A 490 12.59 16.38 17.08
CA LEU A 490 13.35 15.63 16.08
C LEU A 490 14.81 15.41 16.50
N ALA A 491 15.46 16.40 17.14
CA ALA A 491 16.81 16.25 17.68
C ALA A 491 16.90 15.19 18.79
N GLY A 492 15.80 14.90 19.50
CA GLY A 492 15.72 13.81 20.46
C GLY A 492 15.73 12.41 19.84
N LEU A 493 15.55 12.28 18.52
CA LEU A 493 15.50 10.99 17.81
C LEU A 493 16.86 10.55 17.24
N THR A 494 17.89 11.41 17.25
CA THR A 494 19.11 11.25 16.42
C THR A 494 20.29 10.49 17.06
N VAL A 495 20.16 9.86 18.22
CA VAL A 495 21.35 9.34 18.95
C VAL A 495 21.80 7.92 18.53
N ASP A 496 21.13 7.21 17.62
CA ASP A 496 21.66 5.91 17.14
C ASP A 496 21.16 5.45 15.75
N ASP A 497 20.52 6.33 14.97
CA ASP A 497 19.58 5.93 13.90
C ASP A 497 19.93 6.53 12.51
N ASP A 498 21.21 6.52 12.13
CA ASP A 498 21.67 6.84 10.76
C ASP A 498 21.15 5.87 9.67
N ARG A 499 20.26 4.95 10.06
CA ARG A 499 19.32 4.27 9.19
C ARG A 499 17.96 4.32 9.87
N ARG A 500 17.04 5.17 9.41
CA ARG A 500 15.62 5.11 9.82
C ARG A 500 15.18 3.63 9.79
N PRO A 501 14.91 2.99 10.94
CA PRO A 501 14.80 1.55 11.00
C PRO A 501 13.48 1.14 10.37
N ALA A 502 13.52 0.12 9.52
CA ALA A 502 12.32 -0.56 9.05
C ALA A 502 11.47 -0.98 10.26
N PHE A 503 10.15 -0.78 10.14
CA PHE A 503 9.10 -1.13 11.10
C PHE A 503 9.47 -2.27 12.09
N VAL A 504 9.48 -1.97 13.39
CA VAL A 504 9.62 -2.95 14.49
C VAL A 504 8.32 -2.96 15.31
N PRO A 505 7.64 -4.11 15.48
CA PRO A 505 6.35 -4.20 16.19
C PRO A 505 6.48 -3.99 17.72
N PRO A 506 5.44 -3.47 18.41
CA PRO A 506 5.53 -3.08 19.83
C PRO A 506 5.44 -4.24 20.86
N LYS A 507 6.08 -4.04 22.04
CA LYS A 507 6.37 -5.04 23.09
C LYS A 507 5.20 -5.51 23.98
N TRP A 508 4.01 -4.90 23.92
CA TRP A 508 2.86 -5.28 24.78
C TRP A 508 2.33 -6.72 24.51
N ILE A 509 2.75 -7.33 23.40
CA ILE A 509 2.55 -8.75 23.07
C ILE A 509 3.12 -9.70 24.16
N VAL A 510 4.20 -9.31 24.85
CA VAL A 510 4.84 -10.16 25.87
C VAL A 510 4.08 -10.13 27.20
N GLU A 511 3.49 -8.99 27.55
CA GLU A 511 2.78 -8.78 28.82
C GLU A 511 1.37 -9.37 28.80
N LEU A 512 0.68 -9.33 27.66
CA LEU A 512 -0.62 -10.00 27.50
C LEU A 512 -0.48 -11.54 27.45
N ALA A 513 0.61 -12.05 26.87
CA ALA A 513 0.90 -13.48 26.82
C ALA A 513 1.20 -14.08 28.20
N ALA A 514 1.66 -13.28 29.16
CA ALA A 514 1.89 -13.70 30.54
C ALA A 514 0.60 -13.81 31.37
N GLY A 515 -0.49 -13.14 30.95
CA GLY A 515 -1.76 -13.07 31.67
C GLY A 515 -2.85 -14.05 31.22
N LEU A 516 -2.62 -14.82 30.15
CA LEU A 516 -3.59 -15.78 29.62
C LEU A 516 -3.19 -17.20 30.03
N ASP A 517 -3.76 -17.65 31.14
CA ASP A 517 -3.48 -18.95 31.76
C ASP A 517 -4.16 -20.10 30.99
N TYR A 518 -3.40 -20.75 30.11
CA TYR A 518 -3.76 -22.01 29.44
C TYR A 518 -2.81 -23.15 29.85
N ARG A 519 -2.24 -23.11 31.05
CA ARG A 519 -1.09 -23.97 31.43
C ARG A 519 -1.41 -25.39 31.88
N VAL A 520 -2.67 -25.82 32.02
CA VAL A 520 -2.94 -27.07 32.76
C VAL A 520 -2.96 -28.34 31.90
N ASP A 521 -3.27 -28.28 30.59
CA ASP A 521 -3.39 -29.52 29.79
C ASP A 521 -2.15 -29.89 28.95
N PHE A 522 -1.16 -29.01 28.84
CA PHE A 522 0.03 -29.26 27.99
C PHE A 522 1.31 -29.62 28.77
N ALA A 523 1.30 -29.54 30.11
CA ALA A 523 2.50 -29.70 30.93
C ALA A 523 2.94 -31.16 31.17
N GLN A 524 2.08 -32.17 30.93
CA GLN A 524 2.42 -33.56 31.27
C GLN A 524 3.15 -34.36 30.17
N ALA A 525 3.39 -33.79 28.98
CA ALA A 525 4.01 -34.53 27.88
C ALA A 525 5.50 -34.19 27.61
N PHE A 526 6.12 -33.25 28.35
CA PHE A 526 7.43 -32.68 27.95
C PHE A 526 8.51 -32.60 29.04
N ASP A 527 8.40 -33.36 30.14
CA ASP A 527 9.38 -33.30 31.25
C ASP A 527 10.61 -34.21 31.12
N SER A 528 10.91 -34.80 29.96
CA SER A 528 12.04 -35.74 29.83
C SER A 528 13.30 -35.21 29.13
N VAL A 529 13.39 -33.93 28.74
CA VAL A 529 14.59 -33.44 28.02
C VAL A 529 15.01 -32.03 28.45
N ARG A 530 15.63 -31.91 29.63
CA ARG A 530 16.50 -30.76 29.98
C ARG A 530 17.72 -31.19 30.82
N GLY A 531 18.90 -31.14 30.19
CA GLY A 531 20.23 -31.03 30.82
C GLY A 531 21.14 -30.31 29.83
N ALA A 532 21.43 -29.02 30.06
CA ALA A 532 22.67 -28.49 30.64
C ALA A 532 23.81 -28.34 29.60
N ASP A 533 24.19 -27.11 29.25
CA ASP A 533 25.52 -26.55 29.55
C ASP A 533 25.79 -25.18 28.91
N VAL A 534 26.40 -24.29 29.70
CA VAL A 534 26.88 -22.94 29.36
C VAL A 534 28.40 -23.00 29.32
N PHE A 535 29.04 -22.58 28.21
CA PHE A 535 30.52 -22.53 28.12
C PHE A 535 31.07 -21.09 28.20
N PRO A 536 32.20 -20.86 28.90
CA PRO A 536 32.80 -19.53 29.10
C PRO A 536 33.79 -19.12 27.99
N LYS A 537 34.07 -17.82 27.91
CA LYS A 537 35.01 -17.19 26.96
C LYS A 537 36.47 -17.55 27.32
N ASN A 538 37.23 -18.08 26.36
CA ASN A 538 38.66 -18.39 26.52
C ASN A 538 39.54 -17.50 25.62
N THR A 539 40.44 -16.75 26.24
CA THR A 539 41.29 -15.68 25.68
C THR A 539 42.67 -16.16 25.20
N SER A 540 42.89 -17.47 25.05
CA SER A 540 44.22 -18.07 24.78
C SER A 540 44.54 -18.40 23.30
N ALA A 541 43.64 -18.13 22.35
CA ALA A 541 43.78 -18.57 20.95
C ALA A 541 44.38 -17.50 20.00
N ARG A 542 45.33 -16.67 20.44
CA ARG A 542 45.98 -15.66 19.57
C ARG A 542 47.28 -16.13 18.91
N ALA A 543 47.90 -17.20 19.39
CA ALA A 543 49.18 -17.70 18.87
C ALA A 543 49.06 -18.58 17.61
N SER A 544 47.84 -18.95 17.20
CA SER A 544 47.57 -19.81 16.04
C SER A 544 46.95 -19.08 14.84
N PHE A 545 46.93 -17.74 14.86
CA PHE A 545 46.30 -16.94 13.82
C PHE A 545 47.34 -16.36 12.85
N ASP A 546 47.32 -16.87 11.62
CA ASP A 546 47.97 -16.26 10.46
C ASP A 546 47.21 -14.99 10.06
N LEU A 547 47.93 -13.87 9.93
CA LEU A 547 47.40 -12.56 9.55
C LEU A 547 47.34 -12.37 8.02
N THR A 548 47.81 -13.34 7.23
CA THR A 548 47.51 -13.33 5.81
C THR A 548 46.00 -13.51 5.59
N PRO A 549 45.35 -12.71 4.74
CA PRO A 549 43.93 -12.81 4.49
C PRO A 549 43.66 -14.06 3.64
N VAL A 550 43.69 -15.23 4.26
CA VAL A 550 43.10 -16.43 3.67
C VAL A 550 41.60 -16.16 3.68
N ALA A 551 41.06 -15.86 2.50
CA ALA A 551 39.63 -15.70 2.30
C ALA A 551 38.94 -16.93 2.89
N ARG A 552 38.29 -16.76 4.06
CA ARG A 552 37.42 -17.78 4.65
C ARG A 552 36.13 -17.84 3.84
N LEU A 553 36.25 -18.27 2.59
CA LEU A 553 35.15 -18.75 1.77
C LEU A 553 35.08 -20.27 2.00
N ALA A 554 33.87 -20.81 2.19
CA ALA A 554 33.68 -22.25 2.27
C ALA A 554 34.32 -22.91 1.01
N PRO A 555 34.95 -24.09 1.13
CA PRO A 555 35.72 -24.70 0.02
C PRO A 555 34.90 -24.87 -1.28
N LYS A 556 33.58 -25.06 -1.17
CA LYS A 556 32.65 -25.07 -2.33
C LYS A 556 32.58 -23.72 -3.07
N THR A 557 32.59 -22.59 -2.36
CA THR A 557 32.48 -21.24 -2.94
C THR A 557 33.78 -20.79 -3.62
N ALA A 558 34.94 -21.24 -3.10
CA ALA A 558 36.25 -20.96 -3.71
C ALA A 558 36.44 -21.72 -5.04
N GLY A 559 36.01 -22.99 -5.11
CA GLY A 559 36.06 -23.79 -6.35
C GLY A 559 35.18 -23.22 -7.47
N SER A 560 33.96 -22.79 -7.14
CA SER A 560 33.03 -22.19 -8.12
C SER A 560 33.55 -20.87 -8.71
N ARG A 561 34.17 -19.99 -7.89
CA ARG A 561 34.74 -18.72 -8.39
C ARG A 561 35.94 -18.93 -9.31
N LEU A 562 36.76 -19.97 -9.08
CA LEU A 562 37.89 -20.30 -9.95
C LEU A 562 37.40 -20.78 -11.33
N ALA A 563 36.35 -21.60 -11.36
CA ALA A 563 35.72 -22.06 -12.60
C ALA A 563 35.12 -20.90 -13.41
N LEU A 564 34.45 -19.95 -12.73
CA LEU A 564 33.88 -18.75 -13.35
C LEU A 564 34.97 -17.80 -13.87
N PHE A 565 36.05 -17.61 -13.11
CA PHE A 565 37.21 -16.84 -13.57
C PHE A 565 37.86 -17.47 -14.82
N SER A 566 38.02 -18.79 -14.82
CA SER A 566 38.57 -19.53 -15.98
C SER A 566 37.65 -19.43 -17.21
N ALA A 567 36.33 -19.37 -17.01
CA ALA A 567 35.38 -19.15 -18.10
C ALA A 567 35.49 -17.74 -18.69
N PHE A 568 35.64 -16.72 -17.85
CA PHE A 568 35.90 -15.35 -18.30
C PHE A 568 37.25 -15.24 -19.03
N GLU A 569 38.30 -15.90 -18.54
CA GLU A 569 39.61 -15.89 -19.19
C GLU A 569 39.60 -16.51 -20.57
N ARG A 570 38.88 -17.64 -20.75
CA ARG A 570 38.67 -18.24 -22.07
C ARG A 570 37.87 -17.32 -23.00
N TRP A 571 36.85 -16.64 -22.48
CA TRP A 571 36.07 -15.69 -23.26
C TRP A 571 36.91 -14.49 -23.73
N CYS A 572 37.75 -13.92 -22.85
CA CYS A 572 38.68 -12.85 -23.24
C CYS A 572 39.69 -13.29 -24.30
N ALA A 573 40.24 -14.51 -24.18
CA ALA A 573 41.15 -15.04 -25.18
C ALA A 573 40.48 -15.24 -26.54
N ALA A 574 39.21 -15.67 -26.56
CA ALA A 574 38.46 -15.91 -27.80
C ALA A 574 37.98 -14.62 -28.48
N GLU A 575 37.43 -13.67 -27.71
CA GLU A 575 36.76 -12.47 -28.26
C GLU A 575 37.67 -11.24 -28.31
N LEU A 576 38.70 -11.17 -27.46
CA LEU A 576 39.59 -10.00 -27.32
C LEU A 576 41.05 -10.31 -27.66
N ASP A 577 41.38 -11.55 -28.03
CA ASP A 577 42.74 -12.05 -28.32
C ASP A 577 43.79 -11.66 -27.26
N ALA A 578 43.37 -11.58 -25.99
CA ALA A 578 44.20 -11.11 -24.90
C ALA A 578 43.93 -11.86 -23.59
N PRO A 579 44.96 -12.28 -22.85
CA PRO A 579 44.77 -12.89 -21.54
C PRO A 579 44.37 -11.83 -20.50
N VAL A 580 43.59 -12.22 -19.49
CA VAL A 580 43.09 -11.31 -18.45
C VAL A 580 44.23 -10.60 -17.70
N ALA A 581 45.40 -11.23 -17.56
CA ALA A 581 46.58 -10.63 -16.96
C ALA A 581 47.13 -9.41 -17.75
N VAL A 582 46.94 -9.38 -19.08
CA VAL A 582 47.30 -8.23 -19.92
C VAL A 582 46.24 -7.13 -19.80
N LEU A 583 44.96 -7.49 -19.80
CA LEU A 583 43.85 -6.54 -19.58
C LEU A 583 43.94 -5.86 -18.20
N ALA A 584 44.35 -6.61 -17.18
CA ALA A 584 44.53 -6.11 -15.81
C ALA A 584 45.67 -5.08 -15.65
N ARG A 585 46.50 -4.85 -16.67
CA ARG A 585 47.48 -3.74 -16.65
C ARG A 585 46.79 -2.37 -16.68
N SER A 586 45.53 -2.30 -17.08
CA SER A 586 44.70 -1.10 -17.02
C SER A 586 43.33 -1.43 -16.43
N GLY A 587 43.00 -0.80 -15.29
CA GLY A 587 41.70 -0.98 -14.65
C GLY A 587 40.52 -0.59 -15.54
N LEU A 588 40.72 0.40 -16.43
CA LEU A 588 39.70 0.81 -17.40
C LEU A 588 39.45 -0.29 -18.44
N VAL A 589 40.50 -0.87 -19.01
CA VAL A 589 40.40 -1.93 -20.04
C VAL A 589 39.76 -3.18 -19.45
N LEU A 590 40.16 -3.57 -18.25
CA LEU A 590 39.57 -4.71 -17.54
C LEU A 590 38.09 -4.47 -17.19
N SER A 591 37.72 -3.24 -16.80
CA SER A 591 36.32 -2.85 -16.55
C SER A 591 35.48 -2.93 -17.83
N THR A 592 36.00 -2.43 -18.96
CA THR A 592 35.30 -2.53 -20.26
C THR A 592 35.10 -3.97 -20.69
N ALA A 593 36.12 -4.83 -20.54
CA ALA A 593 36.01 -6.26 -20.84
C ALA A 593 34.96 -6.96 -19.95
N LEU A 594 34.88 -6.58 -18.67
CA LEU A 594 33.87 -7.10 -17.75
C LEU A 594 32.45 -6.67 -18.12
N ILE A 595 32.25 -5.41 -18.52
CA ILE A 595 30.94 -4.92 -18.99
C ILE A 595 30.52 -5.67 -20.25
N ALA A 596 31.44 -5.88 -21.18
CA ALA A 596 31.18 -6.63 -22.41
C ALA A 596 30.81 -8.09 -22.11
N TYR A 597 31.54 -8.73 -21.18
CA TYR A 597 31.21 -10.09 -20.75
C TYR A 597 29.87 -10.17 -20.02
N GLY A 598 29.55 -9.21 -19.15
CA GLY A 598 28.23 -9.11 -18.53
C GLY A 598 27.14 -8.96 -19.60
N ARG A 599 27.30 -8.11 -20.61
CA ARG A 599 26.31 -8.03 -21.70
C ARG A 599 26.19 -9.35 -22.46
N HIS A 600 27.31 -10.01 -22.75
CA HIS A 600 27.32 -11.32 -23.40
C HIS A 600 26.54 -12.37 -22.58
N LEU A 601 26.76 -12.43 -21.26
CA LEU A 601 26.06 -13.35 -20.37
C LEU A 601 24.55 -13.05 -20.33
N PHE A 602 24.17 -11.77 -20.28
CA PHE A 602 22.77 -11.35 -20.30
C PHE A 602 22.05 -11.80 -21.57
N TYR A 603 22.61 -11.48 -22.73
CA TYR A 603 22.02 -11.83 -24.03
C TYR A 603 22.11 -13.34 -24.34
N SER A 604 22.93 -14.08 -23.60
CA SER A 604 23.02 -15.54 -23.65
C SER A 604 22.18 -16.22 -22.56
N GLU A 605 21.27 -15.48 -21.91
CA GLU A 605 20.32 -15.95 -20.89
C GLU A 605 21.02 -16.67 -19.71
N LYS A 606 22.21 -16.19 -19.30
CA LYS A 606 22.94 -16.73 -18.14
C LYS A 606 22.51 -16.00 -16.87
N PRO A 607 22.30 -16.70 -15.73
CA PRO A 607 21.85 -16.07 -14.48
C PRO A 607 22.79 -14.98 -13.92
N LEU A 608 22.23 -13.92 -13.33
CA LEU A 608 22.97 -12.77 -12.79
C LEU A 608 24.10 -13.15 -11.83
N TYR A 609 23.87 -14.15 -10.97
CA TYR A 609 24.88 -14.56 -10.00
C TYR A 609 26.19 -15.01 -10.66
N ILE A 610 26.18 -15.50 -11.92
CA ILE A 610 27.38 -15.87 -12.67
C ILE A 610 28.24 -14.63 -12.92
N PHE A 611 27.63 -13.52 -13.33
CA PHE A 611 28.34 -12.27 -13.55
C PHE A 611 28.80 -11.66 -12.22
N THR A 612 27.92 -11.60 -11.21
CA THR A 612 28.24 -11.05 -9.88
C THR A 612 29.38 -11.81 -9.20
N GLU A 613 29.39 -13.14 -9.26
CA GLU A 613 30.45 -13.96 -8.67
C GLU A 613 31.75 -13.93 -9.49
N THR A 614 31.68 -13.77 -10.82
CA THR A 614 32.87 -13.52 -11.66
C THR A 614 33.51 -12.18 -11.31
N LEU A 615 32.71 -11.11 -11.16
CA LEU A 615 33.16 -9.79 -10.77
C LEU A 615 33.78 -9.80 -9.36
N ASN A 616 33.13 -10.46 -8.40
CA ASN A 616 33.68 -10.67 -7.05
C ASN A 616 35.03 -11.43 -7.11
N GLY A 617 35.13 -12.48 -7.93
CA GLY A 617 36.37 -13.23 -8.12
C GLY A 617 37.52 -12.40 -8.72
N ILE A 618 37.21 -11.44 -9.59
CA ILE A 618 38.20 -10.50 -10.16
C ILE A 618 38.60 -9.43 -9.15
N VAL A 619 37.65 -8.91 -8.36
CA VAL A 619 37.94 -7.96 -7.28
C VAL A 619 38.80 -8.59 -6.19
N ASP A 620 38.57 -9.86 -5.86
CA ASP A 620 39.38 -10.60 -4.89
C ASP A 620 40.83 -10.74 -5.38
N ARG A 621 41.05 -10.94 -6.69
CA ARG A 621 42.38 -11.14 -7.31
C ARG A 621 43.10 -9.83 -7.66
N TYR A 622 42.37 -8.79 -8.06
CA TYR A 622 42.90 -7.47 -8.47
C TYR A 622 42.30 -6.35 -7.60
N ARG A 623 42.39 -6.50 -6.28
CA ARG A 623 41.73 -5.60 -5.31
C ARG A 623 42.06 -4.11 -5.50
N HIS A 624 43.27 -3.80 -5.97
CA HIS A 624 43.72 -2.44 -6.24
C HIS A 624 42.99 -1.76 -7.42
N LEU A 625 42.31 -2.53 -8.29
CA LEU A 625 41.58 -2.03 -9.46
C LEU A 625 40.08 -1.84 -9.21
N LYS A 626 39.58 -2.15 -8.00
CA LYS A 626 38.15 -2.08 -7.65
C LYS A 626 37.53 -0.71 -7.97
N VAL A 627 38.30 0.37 -7.85
CA VAL A 627 37.86 1.75 -8.11
C VAL A 627 37.38 1.97 -9.55
N TYR A 628 37.81 1.14 -10.51
CA TYR A 628 37.44 1.27 -11.92
C TYR A 628 36.17 0.48 -12.31
N PHE A 629 35.58 -0.30 -11.38
CA PHE A 629 34.46 -1.20 -11.68
C PHE A 629 33.07 -0.63 -11.37
N ALA A 630 32.94 0.68 -11.11
CA ALA A 630 31.66 1.32 -10.84
C ALA A 630 30.59 1.00 -11.91
N GLU A 631 30.98 1.04 -13.19
CA GLU A 631 30.10 0.71 -14.32
C GLU A 631 29.72 -0.78 -14.40
N CYS A 632 30.56 -1.68 -13.91
CA CYS A 632 30.23 -3.11 -13.81
C CYS A 632 29.11 -3.34 -12.78
N TRP A 633 29.14 -2.63 -11.65
CA TRP A 633 28.06 -2.66 -10.65
C TRP A 633 26.78 -2.02 -11.16
N SER A 634 26.89 -0.93 -11.94
CA SER A 634 25.75 -0.35 -12.64
C SER A 634 25.15 -1.33 -13.66
N LEU A 635 25.95 -2.18 -14.30
CA LEU A 635 25.43 -3.24 -15.18
C LEU A 635 24.67 -4.31 -14.39
N ILE A 636 25.12 -4.68 -13.19
CA ILE A 636 24.37 -5.57 -12.28
C ILE A 636 23.03 -4.95 -11.92
N SER A 637 22.99 -3.68 -11.52
CA SER A 637 21.71 -3.01 -11.25
C SER A 637 20.80 -2.97 -12.47
N ARG A 638 21.34 -2.78 -13.68
CA ARG A 638 20.56 -2.86 -14.94
C ARG A 638 20.02 -4.27 -15.22
N TRP A 639 20.76 -5.31 -14.87
CA TRP A 639 20.27 -6.69 -14.91
C TRP A 639 19.20 -6.92 -13.86
N GLU A 640 19.37 -6.43 -12.63
CA GLU A 640 18.38 -6.52 -11.54
C GLU A 640 17.11 -5.73 -11.88
N ASP A 641 17.22 -4.63 -12.61
CA ASP A 641 16.08 -3.87 -13.14
C ASP A 641 15.36 -4.64 -14.26
N ALA A 642 16.11 -5.35 -15.11
CA ALA A 642 15.56 -6.20 -16.16
C ALA A 642 15.00 -7.53 -15.63
N GLU A 643 15.53 -8.03 -14.51
CA GLU A 643 15.17 -9.27 -13.83
C GLU A 643 15.05 -9.01 -12.29
N PRO A 644 13.93 -8.42 -11.82
CA PRO A 644 13.78 -8.00 -10.43
C PRO A 644 13.89 -9.13 -9.39
N THR A 645 14.87 -9.04 -8.49
CA THR A 645 14.96 -9.90 -7.28
C THR A 645 14.18 -9.30 -6.10
N GLU A 646 13.05 -9.92 -5.71
CA GLU A 646 12.07 -9.37 -4.74
C GLU A 646 12.46 -9.38 -3.23
N ARG A 647 11.97 -8.39 -2.46
CA ARG A 647 11.82 -8.37 -0.97
C ARG A 647 10.38 -7.98 -0.54
N LYS A 648 9.92 -8.59 0.58
CA LYS A 648 8.53 -8.80 1.12
C LYS A 648 7.69 -7.60 1.65
N MET A 649 6.35 -7.78 1.76
CA MET A 649 5.49 -7.18 2.81
C MET A 649 4.24 -8.02 3.20
N VAL A 650 3.80 -7.95 4.48
CA VAL A 650 2.59 -8.58 5.08
C VAL A 650 1.60 -7.46 5.48
N LEU A 651 0.29 -7.67 5.27
CA LEU A 651 -0.77 -6.66 5.50
C LEU A 651 -0.86 -6.19 6.99
N PRO A 652 -0.88 -4.86 7.28
CA PRO A 652 -0.91 -4.33 8.65
C PRO A 652 -2.25 -4.53 9.41
N GLU A 653 -2.17 -4.82 10.72
CA GLU A 653 -3.31 -5.02 11.64
C GLU A 653 -4.38 -3.91 11.62
N PRO A 654 -4.05 -2.60 11.54
CA PRO A 654 -5.08 -1.55 11.51
C PRO A 654 -5.99 -1.65 10.28
N VAL A 655 -5.46 -2.12 9.15
CA VAL A 655 -6.21 -2.34 7.92
C VAL A 655 -7.21 -3.48 8.11
N ILE A 656 -6.80 -4.54 8.80
CA ILE A 656 -7.66 -5.67 9.15
C ILE A 656 -8.80 -5.20 10.07
N ARG A 657 -8.48 -4.44 11.13
CA ARG A 657 -9.50 -3.91 12.06
C ARG A 657 -10.49 -2.99 11.36
N ALA A 658 -10.01 -2.15 10.43
CA ALA A 658 -10.87 -1.29 9.62
C ALA A 658 -11.78 -2.11 8.69
N ILE A 659 -11.23 -3.13 8.02
CA ILE A 659 -12.00 -4.05 7.16
C ILE A 659 -13.07 -4.76 7.98
N VAL A 660 -12.74 -5.30 9.15
CA VAL A 660 -13.68 -6.02 10.03
C VAL A 660 -14.77 -5.09 10.55
N ALA A 661 -14.41 -3.91 11.05
CA ALA A 661 -15.37 -2.93 11.55
C ALA A 661 -16.32 -2.44 10.45
N LEU A 662 -15.80 -2.21 9.24
CA LEU A 662 -16.59 -1.84 8.07
C LEU A 662 -17.54 -2.97 7.65
N SER A 663 -17.03 -4.19 7.62
CA SER A 663 -17.80 -5.39 7.27
C SER A 663 -18.95 -5.62 8.25
N LEU A 664 -18.72 -5.45 9.55
CA LEU A 664 -19.79 -5.55 10.55
C LEU A 664 -20.80 -4.40 10.43
N SER A 665 -20.32 -3.18 10.13
CA SER A 665 -21.17 -1.99 9.94
C SER A 665 -22.05 -2.08 8.70
N TRP A 666 -21.63 -2.82 7.67
CA TRP A 666 -22.40 -3.09 6.45
C TRP A 666 -23.22 -4.38 6.51
N GLY A 667 -23.30 -5.03 7.67
CA GLY A 667 -24.09 -6.24 7.85
C GLY A 667 -23.50 -7.48 7.16
N TRP A 668 -22.18 -7.54 7.01
CA TRP A 668 -21.44 -8.66 6.42
C TRP A 668 -20.67 -9.48 7.49
N PRO A 669 -21.37 -10.13 8.45
CA PRO A 669 -20.73 -10.81 9.58
C PRO A 669 -19.87 -12.00 9.17
N ARG A 670 -20.21 -12.66 8.05
CA ARG A 670 -19.42 -13.80 7.51
C ARG A 670 -18.07 -13.35 6.96
N PHE A 671 -18.03 -12.18 6.31
CA PHE A 671 -16.80 -11.58 5.79
C PHE A 671 -15.91 -11.05 6.92
N ALA A 672 -16.52 -10.39 7.92
CA ALA A 672 -15.83 -9.98 9.14
C ALA A 672 -15.19 -11.18 9.88
N ALA A 673 -15.95 -12.28 10.04
CA ALA A 673 -15.46 -13.49 10.69
C ALA A 673 -14.32 -14.16 9.91
N ALA A 674 -14.40 -14.21 8.58
CA ALA A 674 -13.35 -14.79 7.73
C ALA A 674 -12.04 -13.98 7.79
N ILE A 675 -12.12 -12.65 7.79
CA ILE A 675 -10.96 -11.75 7.93
C ILE A 675 -10.35 -11.86 9.34
N LEU A 676 -11.16 -11.94 10.40
CA LEU A 676 -10.69 -12.13 11.77
C LEU A 676 -10.02 -13.49 11.98
N LEU A 677 -10.67 -14.59 11.54
CA LEU A 677 -10.09 -15.94 11.59
C LEU A 677 -8.76 -16.01 10.85
N GLY A 678 -8.64 -15.24 9.77
CA GLY A 678 -7.43 -15.22 8.98
C GLY A 678 -6.27 -14.42 9.50
N PHE A 679 -6.56 -13.27 10.07
CA PHE A 679 -5.56 -12.48 10.75
C PHE A 679 -5.03 -13.17 12.02
N HIS A 680 -5.90 -13.84 12.77
CA HIS A 680 -5.51 -14.53 14.00
C HIS A 680 -4.91 -15.93 13.74
N GLY A 681 -5.31 -16.61 12.66
CA GLY A 681 -4.67 -17.85 12.21
C GLY A 681 -3.21 -17.67 11.73
N LEU A 682 -2.82 -16.45 11.34
CA LEU A 682 -1.45 -16.06 10.97
C LEU A 682 -0.46 -16.04 12.16
N LEU A 683 -0.93 -15.84 13.40
CA LEU A 683 -0.07 -15.55 14.55
C LEU A 683 0.44 -16.78 15.32
N VAL A 684 -0.09 -17.99 15.05
CA VAL A 684 0.31 -19.21 15.80
C VAL A 684 1.63 -19.83 15.29
N SER A 685 2.17 -19.44 14.13
CA SER A 685 3.39 -20.11 13.60
C SER A 685 4.74 -19.54 14.08
N ARG A 686 4.75 -18.50 14.93
CA ARG A 686 6.00 -17.86 15.42
C ARG A 686 6.27 -17.98 16.91
N SER A 687 5.34 -18.46 17.73
CA SER A 687 5.53 -18.58 19.19
C SER A 687 6.23 -19.88 19.62
N CYS A 688 6.65 -20.74 18.69
CA CYS A 688 7.30 -22.04 18.97
C CYS A 688 8.83 -22.02 18.73
N CYS A 689 9.46 -20.84 18.71
CA CYS A 689 10.93 -20.72 18.62
C CYS A 689 11.48 -19.78 19.68
N ARG A 690 11.40 -20.21 20.95
CA ARG A 690 12.51 -20.14 21.90
C ARG A 690 12.49 -21.39 22.76
#